data_AF-A0A820XRP4-F1
#
_entry.id   AF-A0A820XRP4-F1
#
_cell.length_a   1.000
_cell.length_b   1.000
_cell.length_c   1.000
_cell.angle_alpha   90.00
_cell.angle_beta   90.00
_cell.angle_gamma   90.00
#
_symmetry.space_group_name_H-M   'P 1'
#
loop_
_entity.id
_entity.type
_entity.pdbx_description
1 polymer ?
#
loop_
_entity_poly.entity_id
_entity_poly.type
_entity_poly.pdbx_seq_one_letter_code
_entity_poly.pdbx_strand_id
1 'polypeptide(L)'
;MSPVHIIISGASSVGKSTLVEECLRKFRQDKKLKNKQFKRIQEVARTVLNRLKLTGKHLQEYVAQNDIEKFSRVQEEIIREQILRFDEEKDNNYLSDRAGFDALAYIRQYFDNEQKTNSICRSKQFQLLINQCQHGLIFIIQPQEDLQAQNDNMRIVASYKEQIEYTESLTYWYKKANLPYFILTDLDLTKRVEFIQKHINGYFHWLPPAIPIPLCLPFHLNKHQHYGHNNVATPSHSDQSYMRFIEILDKQNIKISYKKYDKNRLVEKYDPSCLNNKFVSILFDQKLDNTFIEDLLFQQILINGQAYNFIGYSNSQLRGRSCYLYAGSTEEIESIINDNGDFHKIKNRSKRAARIGLLFSSCTPTLHIESDHVIEIDDIERNGYTFTDGCGIIGRCLAKKIVPYLNDFKKPLITLNENNPVEDNTCPCAFQIRYQGCKGVLMINDDDEDETIQIRPSMKKFTSTISTCLYVCDDGYSKPKLGFLIKQFIMLLSGLNIPDEIFFKIQKEHFDEIVTMCDDMNVAMKYSLYFDRIDLVYHLLSNDIQLIQSELQILRKKALESVEKLKIPITKSRLALGVCDPFGVLKPGEVYFRPTFNGRQFMIDSKICFVAKSPSYHLGDIRVLKLTSYKQLQYLYDVIVFPTEGRRPHPNEIAGSDLDGDKYLICWDNDLIPKQTNQPMDYNSTAKAQESEIITRKEMISHFANAQKNNQSGIIDNYYNYWANLLGIASIQCRRLAELFSEAVDAPKTGQKIRIPVELKPPRKEEQQLPNEISSIQSSQ
;
A
#
# COMPACT_ATOMS: atom_id res chain seq x y z
N MET A 1 -16.52 -17.61 -37.58
CA MET A 1 -16.35 -16.38 -36.76
C MET A 1 -17.73 -15.89 -36.41
N SER A 2 -17.99 -15.62 -35.13
CA SER A 2 -19.26 -15.02 -34.70
C SER A 2 -19.47 -13.67 -35.41
N PRO A 3 -20.72 -13.32 -35.75
CA PRO A 3 -21.03 -12.03 -36.34
C PRO A 3 -20.66 -10.90 -35.38
N VAL A 4 -20.19 -9.78 -35.94
CA VAL A 4 -19.84 -8.57 -35.22
C VAL A 4 -21.03 -7.62 -35.30
N HIS A 5 -21.58 -7.33 -34.13
CA HIS A 5 -22.69 -6.41 -33.96
C HIS A 5 -22.14 -5.09 -33.42
N ILE A 6 -22.38 -3.98 -34.12
CA ILE A 6 -21.92 -2.66 -33.71
C ILE A 6 -23.13 -1.78 -33.44
N ILE A 7 -23.15 -1.17 -32.27
CA ILE A 7 -24.27 -0.37 -31.81
C ILE A 7 -23.75 1.05 -31.52
N ILE A 8 -24.22 2.02 -32.29
CA ILE A 8 -23.93 3.43 -32.06
C ILE A 8 -25.12 4.03 -31.31
N SER A 9 -24.86 4.66 -30.18
CA SER A 9 -25.83 5.23 -29.25
C SER A 9 -25.47 6.68 -28.91
N GLY A 10 -26.40 7.43 -28.35
CA GLY A 10 -26.19 8.84 -27.99
C GLY A 10 -27.45 9.69 -28.21
N ALA A 11 -27.41 10.94 -27.78
CA ALA A 11 -28.54 11.86 -27.82
C ALA A 11 -29.06 12.13 -29.25
N SER A 12 -30.23 12.74 -29.37
CA SER A 12 -30.74 13.22 -30.66
C SER A 12 -29.75 14.15 -31.34
N SER A 13 -29.67 14.10 -32.67
CA SER A 13 -28.87 15.02 -33.49
C SER A 13 -27.33 14.98 -33.33
N VAL A 14 -26.74 14.05 -32.56
CA VAL A 14 -25.26 13.93 -32.42
C VAL A 14 -24.53 13.28 -33.61
N GLY A 15 -25.20 13.12 -34.77
CA GLY A 15 -24.60 12.55 -35.99
C GLY A 15 -24.49 11.01 -36.04
N LYS A 16 -25.30 10.26 -35.27
CA LYS A 16 -25.26 8.78 -35.24
C LYS A 16 -25.43 8.13 -36.62
N SER A 17 -26.47 8.52 -37.36
CA SER A 17 -26.76 7.94 -38.68
C SER A 17 -25.68 8.29 -39.70
N THR A 18 -25.14 9.51 -39.63
CA THR A 18 -23.98 9.95 -40.42
C THR A 18 -22.74 9.11 -40.14
N LEU A 19 -22.47 8.81 -38.87
CA LEU A 19 -21.35 7.94 -38.47
C LEU A 19 -21.54 6.51 -38.96
N VAL A 20 -22.75 5.94 -38.86
CA VAL A 20 -23.06 4.61 -39.41
C VAL A 20 -22.82 4.56 -40.92
N GLU A 21 -23.28 5.56 -41.67
CA GLU A 21 -23.09 5.65 -43.12
C GLU A 21 -21.62 5.73 -43.50
N GLU A 22 -20.85 6.57 -42.81
CA GLU A 22 -19.43 6.72 -43.06
C GLU A 22 -18.64 5.46 -42.69
N CYS A 23 -18.97 4.80 -41.58
CA CYS A 23 -18.42 3.50 -41.22
C CYS A 23 -18.68 2.47 -42.33
N LEU A 24 -19.91 2.34 -42.81
CA LEU A 24 -20.24 1.40 -43.89
C LEU A 24 -19.46 1.70 -45.18
N ARG A 25 -19.30 2.97 -45.53
CA ARG A 25 -18.52 3.41 -46.69
C ARG A 25 -17.04 3.03 -46.53
N LYS A 26 -16.44 3.33 -45.40
CA LYS A 26 -15.03 3.03 -45.10
C LYS A 26 -14.77 1.53 -44.96
N PHE A 27 -15.68 0.77 -44.34
CA PHE A 27 -15.51 -0.68 -44.15
C PHE A 27 -15.52 -1.42 -45.48
N ARG A 28 -16.27 -0.95 -46.50
CA ARG A 28 -16.23 -1.50 -47.86
C ARG A 28 -14.91 -1.24 -48.60
N GLN A 29 -14.16 -0.23 -48.17
CA GLN A 29 -12.87 0.15 -48.76
C GLN A 29 -11.68 -0.45 -47.99
N ASP A 30 -11.90 -0.90 -46.76
CA ASP A 30 -10.89 -1.45 -45.87
C ASP A 30 -10.47 -2.88 -46.25
N LYS A 31 -9.16 -3.16 -46.27
CA LYS A 31 -8.59 -4.45 -46.70
C LYS A 31 -9.04 -5.63 -45.82
N LYS A 32 -9.31 -5.42 -44.53
CA LYS A 32 -9.72 -6.45 -43.56
C LYS A 32 -11.24 -6.57 -43.44
N LEU A 33 -11.96 -5.44 -43.52
CA LEU A 33 -13.40 -5.39 -43.25
C LEU A 33 -14.28 -5.55 -44.50
N LYS A 34 -13.75 -5.33 -45.71
CA LYS A 34 -14.52 -5.40 -46.97
C LYS A 34 -15.27 -6.72 -47.16
N ASN A 35 -14.67 -7.83 -46.74
CA ASN A 35 -15.27 -9.17 -46.90
C ASN A 35 -16.28 -9.53 -45.79
N LYS A 36 -16.48 -8.66 -44.78
CA LYS A 36 -17.41 -8.91 -43.66
C LYS A 36 -18.86 -8.51 -43.95
N GLN A 37 -19.10 -7.75 -45.02
CA GLN A 37 -20.44 -7.36 -45.48
C GLN A 37 -21.37 -6.85 -44.35
N PHE A 38 -20.97 -5.75 -43.70
CA PHE A 38 -21.82 -5.12 -42.69
C PHE A 38 -23.12 -4.57 -43.28
N LYS A 39 -24.25 -4.92 -42.66
CA LYS A 39 -25.57 -4.37 -42.97
C LYS A 39 -25.91 -3.21 -42.05
N ARG A 40 -26.83 -2.35 -42.49
CA ARG A 40 -27.40 -1.29 -41.65
C ARG A 40 -28.74 -1.74 -41.10
N ILE A 41 -28.91 -1.66 -39.78
CA ILE A 41 -30.24 -1.67 -39.17
C ILE A 41 -30.72 -0.22 -39.13
N GLN A 42 -31.80 0.07 -39.86
CA GLN A 42 -32.34 1.41 -40.02
C GLN A 42 -33.23 1.83 -38.85
N GLU A 43 -33.36 3.14 -38.60
CA GLU A 43 -34.05 3.75 -37.46
C GLU A 43 -35.46 3.18 -37.18
N VAL A 44 -35.54 2.29 -36.19
CA VAL A 44 -36.74 1.59 -35.73
C VAL A 44 -37.85 2.55 -35.26
N ALA A 45 -37.47 3.64 -34.61
CA ALA A 45 -38.42 4.59 -34.03
C ALA A 45 -39.34 5.23 -35.09
N ARG A 46 -38.81 5.58 -36.27
CA ARG A 46 -39.62 6.19 -37.35
C ARG A 46 -40.64 5.21 -37.91
N THR A 47 -40.26 3.94 -38.08
CA THR A 47 -41.15 2.88 -38.54
C THR A 47 -42.31 2.67 -37.58
N VAL A 48 -42.02 2.62 -36.27
CA VAL A 48 -43.05 2.45 -35.23
C VAL A 48 -43.97 3.67 -35.16
N LEU A 49 -43.42 4.89 -35.18
CA LEU A 49 -44.23 6.11 -35.13
C LEU A 49 -45.16 6.24 -36.34
N ASN A 50 -44.67 5.95 -37.55
CA ASN A 50 -45.50 5.95 -38.76
C ASN A 50 -46.61 4.89 -38.69
N ARG A 51 -46.30 3.67 -38.22
CA ARG A 51 -47.28 2.59 -38.02
C ARG A 51 -48.38 2.99 -37.03
N LEU A 52 -48.01 3.68 -35.96
CA LEU A 52 -48.94 4.18 -34.93
C LEU A 52 -49.64 5.49 -35.32
N LYS A 53 -49.33 6.06 -36.51
CA LYS A 53 -49.80 7.39 -36.95
C LYS A 53 -49.48 8.51 -35.96
N LEU A 54 -48.36 8.39 -35.25
CA LEU A 54 -47.87 9.37 -34.28
C LEU A 54 -46.75 10.22 -34.90
N THR A 55 -46.60 11.43 -34.40
CA THR A 55 -45.53 12.37 -34.78
C THR A 55 -44.82 12.89 -33.53
N GLY A 56 -43.68 13.57 -33.69
CA GLY A 56 -42.98 14.22 -32.58
C GLY A 56 -43.87 15.17 -31.76
N LYS A 57 -44.85 15.83 -32.41
CA LYS A 57 -45.84 16.70 -31.72
C LYS A 57 -46.72 15.93 -30.74
N HIS A 58 -47.20 14.74 -31.13
CA HIS A 58 -48.00 13.89 -30.23
C HIS A 58 -47.19 13.43 -29.00
N LEU A 59 -45.90 13.13 -29.18
CA LEU A 59 -45.03 12.79 -28.05
C LEU A 59 -44.80 13.99 -27.11
N GLN A 60 -44.66 15.20 -27.67
CA GLN A 60 -44.58 16.44 -26.88
C GLN A 60 -45.88 16.70 -26.12
N GLU A 61 -47.03 16.42 -26.71
CA GLU A 61 -48.33 16.53 -26.03
C GLU A 61 -48.42 15.57 -24.84
N TYR A 62 -47.95 14.32 -24.98
CA TYR A 62 -47.90 13.38 -23.85
C TYR A 62 -46.98 13.86 -22.73
N VAL A 63 -45.82 14.44 -23.06
CA VAL A 63 -44.90 15.02 -22.08
C VAL A 63 -45.55 16.24 -21.40
N ALA A 64 -46.16 17.15 -22.16
CA ALA A 64 -46.83 18.34 -21.63
C ALA A 64 -48.04 18.00 -20.74
N GLN A 65 -48.75 16.91 -21.02
CA GLN A 65 -49.87 16.40 -20.22
C GLN A 65 -49.41 15.49 -19.06
N ASN A 66 -48.11 15.25 -18.90
CA ASN A 66 -47.53 14.29 -17.95
C ASN A 66 -48.11 12.86 -18.10
N ASP A 67 -48.51 12.47 -19.33
CA ASP A 67 -49.10 11.16 -19.66
C ASP A 67 -48.00 10.10 -19.89
N ILE A 68 -47.37 9.69 -18.79
CA ILE A 68 -46.27 8.71 -18.79
C ILE A 68 -46.70 7.36 -19.37
N GLU A 69 -47.96 6.96 -19.22
CA GLU A 69 -48.44 5.65 -19.67
C GLU A 69 -48.52 5.59 -21.20
N LYS A 70 -49.10 6.60 -21.86
CA LYS A 70 -49.09 6.66 -23.33
C LYS A 70 -47.66 6.79 -23.86
N PHE A 71 -46.83 7.62 -23.23
CA PHE A 71 -45.43 7.78 -23.66
C PHE A 71 -44.66 6.46 -23.54
N SER A 72 -44.78 5.76 -22.41
CA SER A 72 -44.10 4.48 -22.16
C SER A 72 -44.54 3.39 -23.13
N ARG A 73 -45.84 3.33 -23.47
CA ARG A 73 -46.35 2.36 -24.47
C ARG A 73 -45.67 2.52 -25.83
N VAL A 74 -45.44 3.75 -26.26
CA VAL A 74 -44.71 4.01 -27.52
C VAL A 74 -43.26 3.52 -27.42
N GLN A 75 -42.61 3.76 -26.28
CA GLN A 75 -41.23 3.29 -26.05
C GLN A 75 -41.13 1.76 -26.01
N GLU A 76 -42.09 1.06 -25.41
CA GLU A 76 -42.17 -0.40 -25.40
C GLU A 76 -42.36 -0.99 -26.80
N GLU A 77 -43.16 -0.36 -27.66
CA GLU A 77 -43.30 -0.76 -29.07
C GLU A 77 -42.00 -0.57 -29.87
N ILE A 78 -41.24 0.49 -29.58
CA ILE A 78 -39.91 0.71 -30.17
C ILE A 78 -38.94 -0.38 -29.72
N ILE A 79 -38.95 -0.76 -28.44
CA ILE A 79 -38.13 -1.86 -27.91
C ILE A 79 -38.46 -3.18 -28.62
N ARG A 80 -39.76 -3.50 -28.79
CA ARG A 80 -40.19 -4.74 -29.48
C ARG A 80 -39.71 -4.79 -30.91
N GLU A 81 -39.89 -3.72 -31.66
CA GLU A 81 -39.45 -3.66 -33.05
C GLU A 81 -37.91 -3.73 -33.14
N GLN A 82 -37.17 -3.14 -32.18
CA GLN A 82 -35.71 -3.21 -32.15
C GLN A 82 -35.20 -4.64 -31.94
N ILE A 83 -35.84 -5.40 -31.03
CA ILE A 83 -35.52 -6.81 -30.78
C ILE A 83 -35.73 -7.64 -32.06
N LEU A 84 -36.85 -7.42 -32.76
CA LEU A 84 -37.14 -8.10 -34.02
C LEU A 84 -36.06 -7.82 -35.08
N ARG A 85 -35.58 -6.58 -35.20
CA ARG A 85 -34.50 -6.23 -36.13
C ARG A 85 -33.16 -6.86 -35.76
N PHE A 86 -32.84 -6.94 -34.47
CA PHE A 86 -31.64 -7.64 -34.00
C PHE A 86 -31.74 -9.15 -34.25
N ASP A 87 -32.91 -9.75 -34.10
CA ASP A 87 -33.13 -11.17 -34.40
C ASP A 87 -33.08 -11.47 -35.91
N GLU A 88 -33.64 -10.62 -36.77
CA GLU A 88 -33.58 -10.72 -38.23
C GLU A 88 -32.12 -10.75 -38.75
N GLU A 89 -31.24 -9.99 -38.09
CA GLU A 89 -29.85 -9.82 -38.51
C GLU A 89 -28.83 -10.52 -37.59
N LYS A 90 -29.28 -11.38 -36.67
CA LYS A 90 -28.43 -12.01 -35.65
C LYS A 90 -27.23 -12.76 -36.23
N ASP A 91 -27.39 -13.36 -37.41
CA ASP A 91 -26.38 -14.17 -38.09
C ASP A 91 -25.49 -13.34 -39.04
N ASN A 92 -25.75 -12.03 -39.18
CA ASN A 92 -25.02 -11.11 -40.05
C ASN A 92 -24.20 -10.10 -39.23
N ASN A 93 -23.15 -9.54 -39.84
CA ASN A 93 -22.48 -8.37 -39.28
C ASN A 93 -23.36 -7.14 -39.51
N TYR A 94 -23.61 -6.32 -38.48
CA TYR A 94 -24.45 -5.13 -38.64
C TYR A 94 -23.95 -3.91 -37.87
N LEU A 95 -24.36 -2.73 -38.34
CA LEU A 95 -24.29 -1.47 -37.64
C LEU A 95 -25.72 -0.99 -37.36
N SER A 96 -26.01 -0.72 -36.09
CA SER A 96 -27.25 -0.11 -35.64
C SER A 96 -26.97 1.29 -35.10
N ASP A 97 -27.79 2.27 -35.45
CA ASP A 97 -27.70 3.63 -34.89
C ASP A 97 -28.50 3.81 -33.59
N ARG A 98 -29.05 2.71 -33.04
CA ARG A 98 -29.73 2.64 -31.74
C ARG A 98 -29.59 1.26 -31.09
N ALA A 99 -29.80 1.22 -29.77
CA ALA A 99 -29.76 -0.01 -28.98
C ALA A 99 -31.08 -0.37 -28.31
N GLY A 100 -32.10 0.50 -28.39
CA GLY A 100 -33.35 0.38 -27.64
C GLY A 100 -33.27 0.89 -26.18
N PHE A 101 -32.07 1.12 -25.64
CA PHE A 101 -31.84 1.78 -24.34
C PHE A 101 -32.30 3.25 -24.32
N ASP A 102 -32.44 3.85 -25.51
CA ASP A 102 -32.97 5.20 -25.70
C ASP A 102 -34.35 5.38 -25.03
N ALA A 103 -35.17 4.32 -25.00
CA ALA A 103 -36.47 4.28 -24.35
C ALA A 103 -36.43 4.67 -22.86
N LEU A 104 -35.48 4.07 -22.11
CA LEU A 104 -35.31 4.33 -20.69
C LEU A 104 -34.71 5.72 -20.44
N ALA A 105 -33.83 6.17 -21.34
CA ALA A 105 -33.25 7.50 -21.28
C ALA A 105 -34.31 8.59 -21.46
N TYR A 106 -35.22 8.45 -22.43
CA TYR A 106 -36.29 9.41 -22.65
C TYR A 106 -37.32 9.45 -21.51
N ILE A 107 -37.72 8.30 -20.95
CA ILE A 107 -38.69 8.29 -19.83
C ILE A 107 -38.09 8.98 -18.61
N ARG A 108 -36.81 8.72 -18.29
CA ARG A 108 -36.13 9.39 -17.19
C ARG A 108 -35.98 10.88 -17.44
N GLN A 109 -35.59 11.27 -18.65
CA GLN A 109 -35.41 12.68 -19.01
C GLN A 109 -36.71 13.48 -18.91
N TYR A 110 -37.82 12.97 -19.44
CA TYR A 110 -39.06 13.76 -19.54
C TYR A 110 -39.99 13.64 -18.34
N PHE A 111 -39.90 12.55 -17.56
CA PHE A 111 -40.85 12.28 -16.46
C PHE A 111 -40.18 12.01 -15.11
N ASP A 112 -38.83 11.91 -15.06
CA ASP A 112 -38.03 11.54 -13.88
C ASP A 112 -38.61 10.36 -13.06
N ASN A 113 -39.18 9.38 -13.76
CA ASN A 113 -39.93 8.30 -13.12
C ASN A 113 -39.10 7.01 -13.03
N GLU A 114 -38.44 6.83 -11.88
CA GLU A 114 -37.57 5.67 -11.65
C GLU A 114 -38.35 4.35 -11.57
N GLN A 115 -39.59 4.37 -11.06
CA GLN A 115 -40.40 3.16 -10.93
C GLN A 115 -40.76 2.57 -12.30
N LYS A 116 -41.19 3.42 -13.24
CA LYS A 116 -41.56 3.02 -14.60
C LYS A 116 -40.34 2.53 -15.38
N THR A 117 -39.22 3.24 -15.32
CA THR A 117 -37.99 2.83 -16.00
C THR A 117 -37.42 1.52 -15.45
N ASN A 118 -37.48 1.32 -14.12
CA ASN A 118 -37.11 0.04 -13.51
C ASN A 118 -38.06 -1.11 -13.91
N SER A 119 -39.36 -0.84 -14.05
CA SER A 119 -40.35 -1.82 -14.50
C SER A 119 -40.05 -2.30 -15.93
N ILE A 120 -39.82 -1.36 -16.86
CA ILE A 120 -39.48 -1.68 -18.25
C ILE A 120 -38.13 -2.43 -18.32
N CYS A 121 -37.12 -1.98 -17.56
CA CYS A 121 -35.82 -2.64 -17.52
C CYS A 121 -35.90 -4.11 -17.03
N ARG A 122 -36.85 -4.43 -16.13
CA ARG A 122 -37.08 -5.79 -15.62
C ARG A 122 -38.00 -6.63 -16.52
N SER A 123 -38.61 -6.04 -17.55
CA SER A 123 -39.47 -6.78 -18.47
C SER A 123 -38.68 -7.85 -19.23
N LYS A 124 -39.35 -8.98 -19.55
CA LYS A 124 -38.74 -10.05 -20.36
C LYS A 124 -38.20 -9.53 -21.70
N GLN A 125 -38.92 -8.59 -22.31
CA GLN A 125 -38.55 -7.98 -23.59
C GLN A 125 -37.23 -7.20 -23.45
N PHE A 126 -37.09 -6.35 -22.43
CA PHE A 126 -35.85 -5.60 -22.24
C PHE A 126 -34.66 -6.48 -21.84
N GLN A 127 -34.91 -7.57 -21.09
CA GLN A 127 -33.86 -8.56 -20.79
C GLN A 127 -33.37 -9.30 -22.05
N LEU A 128 -34.25 -9.59 -23.01
CA LEU A 128 -33.85 -10.13 -24.32
C LEU A 128 -32.99 -9.13 -25.09
N LEU A 129 -33.37 -7.85 -25.09
CA LEU A 129 -32.59 -6.79 -25.70
C LEU A 129 -31.17 -6.68 -25.08
N ILE A 130 -31.07 -6.74 -23.74
CA ILE A 130 -29.78 -6.78 -23.05
C ILE A 130 -28.93 -7.94 -23.56
N ASN A 131 -29.51 -9.15 -23.62
CA ASN A 131 -28.81 -10.35 -24.09
C ASN A 131 -28.30 -10.21 -25.53
N GLN A 132 -29.12 -9.64 -26.42
CA GLN A 132 -28.71 -9.35 -27.80
C GLN A 132 -27.55 -8.34 -27.88
N CYS A 133 -27.48 -7.40 -26.94
CA CYS A 133 -26.38 -6.42 -26.88
C CYS A 133 -25.10 -6.93 -26.20
N GLN A 134 -25.14 -8.01 -25.42
CA GLN A 134 -23.99 -8.50 -24.62
C GLN A 134 -22.76 -8.86 -25.47
N HIS A 135 -22.97 -9.24 -26.72
CA HIS A 135 -21.92 -9.65 -27.65
C HIS A 135 -21.61 -8.59 -28.71
N GLY A 136 -22.19 -7.39 -28.57
CA GLY A 136 -21.97 -6.27 -29.48
C GLY A 136 -20.93 -5.27 -28.97
N LEU A 137 -20.31 -4.54 -29.90
CA LEU A 137 -19.49 -3.38 -29.60
C LEU A 137 -20.38 -2.13 -29.54
N ILE A 138 -20.55 -1.57 -28.34
CA ILE A 138 -21.39 -0.39 -28.11
C ILE A 138 -20.53 0.87 -28.07
N PHE A 139 -20.89 1.88 -28.85
CA PHE A 139 -20.24 3.19 -28.90
C PHE A 139 -21.27 4.28 -28.60
N ILE A 140 -20.98 5.14 -27.62
CA ILE A 140 -21.83 6.27 -27.25
C ILE A 140 -21.17 7.56 -27.72
N ILE A 141 -21.85 8.30 -28.61
CA ILE A 141 -21.41 9.62 -29.06
C ILE A 141 -21.73 10.64 -27.98
N GLN A 142 -20.71 11.33 -27.49
CA GLN A 142 -20.88 12.40 -26.53
C GLN A 142 -21.43 13.65 -27.24
N PRO A 143 -22.48 14.31 -26.72
CA PRO A 143 -22.98 15.56 -27.28
C PRO A 143 -21.88 16.61 -27.37
N GLN A 144 -21.86 17.35 -28.47
CA GLN A 144 -20.97 18.50 -28.68
C GLN A 144 -21.82 19.67 -29.16
N GLU A 145 -21.56 20.88 -28.67
CA GLU A 145 -22.33 22.09 -29.03
C GLU A 145 -22.31 22.34 -30.55
N ASP A 146 -21.19 22.05 -31.20
CA ASP A 146 -20.96 22.27 -32.63
C ASP A 146 -21.76 21.32 -33.57
N LEU A 147 -22.40 20.26 -33.03
CA LEU A 147 -23.09 19.23 -33.82
C LEU A 147 -24.63 19.37 -33.82
N GLN A 148 -25.18 20.52 -33.40
CA GLN A 148 -26.63 20.73 -33.39
C GLN A 148 -27.20 20.77 -34.82
N ALA A 149 -27.96 19.73 -35.19
CA ALA A 149 -28.64 19.66 -36.48
C ALA A 149 -29.92 20.51 -36.55
N GLN A 150 -30.27 20.96 -37.77
CA GLN A 150 -31.51 21.69 -38.08
C GLN A 150 -32.78 20.84 -37.88
N ASN A 151 -33.88 21.52 -37.56
CA ASN A 151 -35.19 20.97 -37.17
C ASN A 151 -35.83 20.11 -38.28
N ASP A 152 -36.08 18.82 -38.04
CA ASP A 152 -36.64 17.86 -39.02
C ASP A 152 -38.15 17.58 -38.83
N ASN A 153 -38.83 18.30 -37.93
CA ASN A 153 -40.27 18.16 -37.57
C ASN A 153 -40.73 16.75 -37.12
N MET A 154 -39.81 15.78 -37.02
CA MET A 154 -40.09 14.40 -36.59
C MET A 154 -39.65 14.14 -35.15
N ARG A 155 -38.70 14.93 -34.63
CA ARG A 155 -38.07 14.76 -33.32
C ARG A 155 -38.31 15.97 -32.41
N ILE A 156 -38.28 15.73 -31.10
CA ILE A 156 -38.24 16.80 -30.08
C ILE A 156 -36.87 17.49 -30.20
N VAL A 157 -36.86 18.80 -30.41
CA VAL A 157 -35.62 19.59 -30.46
C VAL A 157 -35.08 19.72 -29.04
N ALA A 158 -33.95 19.08 -28.75
CA ALA A 158 -33.31 19.07 -27.43
C ALA A 158 -32.12 20.03 -27.40
N SER A 159 -32.07 20.90 -26.39
CA SER A 159 -30.93 21.75 -26.05
C SER A 159 -29.67 20.93 -25.74
N TYR A 160 -28.49 21.55 -25.80
CA TYR A 160 -27.23 20.89 -25.46
C TYR A 160 -27.26 20.28 -24.05
N LYS A 161 -27.83 21.01 -23.08
CA LYS A 161 -28.00 20.54 -21.70
C LYS A 161 -28.86 19.28 -21.64
N GLU A 162 -30.00 19.28 -22.32
CA GLU A 162 -30.90 18.11 -22.40
C GLU A 162 -30.22 16.90 -23.07
N GLN A 163 -29.32 17.12 -24.03
CA GLN A 163 -28.55 16.04 -24.66
C GLN A 163 -27.51 15.44 -23.70
N ILE A 164 -26.91 16.25 -22.84
CA ILE A 164 -26.00 15.78 -21.78
C ILE A 164 -26.76 14.95 -20.76
N GLU A 165 -27.88 15.46 -20.23
CA GLU A 165 -28.75 14.75 -19.27
C GLU A 165 -29.25 13.40 -19.84
N TYR A 166 -29.64 13.39 -21.12
CA TYR A 166 -29.98 12.16 -21.83
C TYR A 166 -28.82 11.17 -21.84
N THR A 167 -27.60 11.62 -22.15
CA THR A 167 -26.41 10.77 -22.26
C THR A 167 -26.00 10.20 -20.90
N GLU A 168 -26.14 10.98 -19.83
CA GLU A 168 -25.97 10.51 -18.45
C GLU A 168 -26.99 9.42 -18.09
N SER A 169 -28.26 9.63 -18.43
CA SER A 169 -29.29 8.60 -18.22
C SER A 169 -29.01 7.34 -19.05
N LEU A 170 -28.61 7.50 -20.32
CA LEU A 170 -28.31 6.39 -21.21
C LEU A 170 -27.13 5.55 -20.68
N THR A 171 -26.04 6.20 -20.27
CA THR A 171 -24.86 5.54 -19.69
C THR A 171 -25.17 4.87 -18.35
N TYR A 172 -26.04 5.46 -17.53
CA TYR A 172 -26.56 4.82 -16.32
C TYR A 172 -27.20 3.46 -16.62
N TRP A 173 -28.05 3.37 -17.64
CA TRP A 173 -28.72 2.12 -17.98
C TRP A 173 -27.78 1.07 -18.58
N TYR A 174 -26.82 1.47 -19.41
CA TYR A 174 -25.78 0.54 -19.88
C TYR A 174 -24.95 -0.04 -18.73
N LYS A 175 -24.54 0.80 -17.76
CA LYS A 175 -23.83 0.34 -16.54
C LYS A 175 -24.69 -0.61 -15.73
N LYS A 176 -25.99 -0.29 -15.54
CA LYS A 176 -26.93 -1.12 -14.78
C LYS A 176 -27.20 -2.47 -15.45
N ALA A 177 -27.15 -2.52 -16.78
CA ALA A 177 -27.27 -3.74 -17.57
C ALA A 177 -25.96 -4.54 -17.70
N ASN A 178 -24.86 -4.06 -17.10
CA ASN A 178 -23.51 -4.64 -17.22
C ASN A 178 -23.05 -4.79 -18.69
N LEU A 179 -23.39 -3.80 -19.53
CA LEU A 179 -23.02 -3.78 -20.94
C LEU A 179 -21.82 -2.84 -21.15
N PRO A 180 -20.66 -3.35 -21.63
CA PRO A 180 -19.51 -2.51 -21.97
C PRO A 180 -19.86 -1.53 -23.08
N TYR A 181 -19.36 -0.30 -22.98
CA TYR A 181 -19.46 0.67 -24.06
C TYR A 181 -18.20 1.54 -24.14
N PHE A 182 -17.97 2.10 -25.31
CA PHE A 182 -16.91 3.07 -25.58
C PHE A 182 -17.52 4.46 -25.80
N ILE A 183 -16.83 5.52 -25.36
CA ILE A 183 -17.29 6.89 -25.59
C ILE A 183 -16.54 7.48 -26.79
N LEU A 184 -17.28 8.09 -27.71
CA LEU A 184 -16.75 8.83 -28.85
C LEU A 184 -16.83 10.33 -28.56
N THR A 185 -15.68 10.99 -28.39
CA THR A 185 -15.59 12.41 -28.02
C THR A 185 -15.06 13.32 -29.13
N ASP A 186 -14.30 12.77 -30.10
CA ASP A 186 -13.73 13.57 -31.20
C ASP A 186 -14.81 14.28 -32.03
N LEU A 187 -14.60 15.51 -32.48
CA LEU A 187 -15.50 16.19 -33.42
C LEU A 187 -15.36 15.66 -34.86
N ASP A 188 -14.17 15.16 -35.20
CA ASP A 188 -13.82 14.68 -36.53
C ASP A 188 -14.45 13.31 -36.81
N LEU A 189 -15.28 13.26 -37.87
CA LEU A 189 -15.97 12.06 -38.30
C LEU A 189 -15.00 10.93 -38.69
N THR A 190 -13.88 11.25 -39.32
CA THR A 190 -12.85 10.29 -39.73
C THR A 190 -12.20 9.65 -38.49
N LYS A 191 -11.84 10.46 -37.48
CA LYS A 191 -11.28 9.95 -36.22
C LYS A 191 -12.24 9.02 -35.48
N ARG A 192 -13.53 9.34 -35.46
CA ARG A 192 -14.56 8.44 -34.88
C ARG A 192 -14.62 7.10 -35.60
N VAL A 193 -14.54 7.11 -36.93
CA VAL A 193 -14.54 5.87 -37.73
C VAL A 193 -13.29 5.05 -37.49
N GLU A 194 -12.11 5.68 -37.47
CA GLU A 194 -10.84 5.02 -37.14
C GLU A 194 -10.85 4.39 -35.76
N PHE A 195 -11.42 5.09 -34.76
CA PHE A 195 -11.61 4.57 -33.42
C PHE A 195 -12.47 3.30 -33.41
N ILE A 196 -13.61 3.31 -34.12
CA ILE A 196 -14.46 2.12 -34.25
C ILE A 196 -13.71 0.99 -34.97
N GLN A 197 -13.00 1.28 -36.07
CA GLN A 197 -12.22 0.28 -36.81
C GLN A 197 -11.15 -0.39 -35.96
N LYS A 198 -10.45 0.37 -35.11
CA LYS A 198 -9.44 -0.17 -34.19
C LYS A 198 -10.05 -1.20 -33.23
N HIS A 199 -11.23 -0.92 -32.70
CA HIS A 199 -11.92 -1.82 -31.77
C HIS A 199 -12.50 -3.04 -32.47
N ILE A 200 -13.02 -2.91 -33.70
CA ILE A 200 -13.43 -4.07 -34.51
C ILE A 200 -12.23 -4.98 -34.81
N ASN A 201 -11.10 -4.40 -35.23
CA ASN A 201 -9.89 -5.16 -35.51
C ASN A 201 -9.38 -5.87 -34.25
N GLY A 202 -9.38 -5.20 -33.10
CA GLY A 202 -9.07 -5.81 -31.81
C GLY A 202 -10.03 -6.95 -31.43
N TYR A 203 -11.33 -6.78 -31.71
CA TYR A 203 -12.37 -7.79 -31.47
C TYR A 203 -12.14 -9.07 -32.29
N PHE A 204 -11.66 -8.97 -33.53
CA PHE A 204 -11.35 -10.15 -34.35
C PHE A 204 -10.12 -10.96 -33.91
N HIS A 205 -9.26 -10.38 -33.08
CA HIS A 205 -8.04 -11.04 -32.60
C HIS A 205 -8.25 -11.82 -31.28
N TRP A 206 -9.46 -11.84 -30.69
CA TRP A 206 -9.65 -12.33 -29.33
C TRP A 206 -11.07 -12.86 -29.03
N LEU A 207 -11.22 -14.12 -28.61
CA LEU A 207 -12.34 -14.71 -27.86
C LEU A 207 -11.86 -16.04 -27.22
N PRO A 208 -12.10 -16.40 -25.93
CA PRO A 208 -12.35 -15.69 -24.65
C PRO A 208 -11.31 -16.11 -23.52
N PRO A 209 -11.37 -15.69 -22.22
CA PRO A 209 -12.43 -14.98 -21.51
C PRO A 209 -12.09 -13.55 -21.03
N ALA A 210 -13.15 -12.74 -21.08
CA ALA A 210 -13.39 -11.50 -20.35
C ALA A 210 -12.25 -10.48 -20.32
N ILE A 211 -12.31 -9.53 -21.25
CA ILE A 211 -11.52 -8.29 -21.21
C ILE A 211 -11.99 -7.47 -19.99
N PRO A 212 -11.10 -7.09 -19.05
CA PRO A 212 -11.37 -6.00 -18.14
C PRO A 212 -11.31 -4.68 -18.91
N ILE A 213 -12.44 -3.97 -18.96
CA ILE A 213 -12.55 -2.61 -19.50
C ILE A 213 -11.75 -1.68 -18.58
N PRO A 214 -10.92 -0.74 -19.08
CA PRO A 214 -10.34 0.33 -18.28
C PRO A 214 -11.42 1.13 -17.53
N LEU A 215 -11.32 1.27 -16.21
CA LEU A 215 -12.09 2.28 -15.49
C LEU A 215 -11.52 3.65 -15.89
N CYS A 216 -12.15 4.31 -16.86
CA CYS A 216 -12.13 5.77 -16.88
C CYS A 216 -12.89 6.22 -15.63
N LEU A 217 -12.17 6.64 -14.59
CA LEU A 217 -12.75 7.43 -13.52
C LEU A 217 -13.52 8.59 -14.17
N PRO A 218 -14.84 8.75 -13.91
CA PRO A 218 -15.62 9.79 -14.54
C PRO A 218 -15.34 11.10 -13.83
N PHE A 219 -14.32 11.85 -14.22
CA PHE A 219 -14.19 13.24 -13.80
C PHE A 219 -13.69 14.10 -14.95
N HIS A 220 -14.62 14.83 -15.56
CA HIS A 220 -14.31 16.19 -15.95
C HIS A 220 -13.90 16.92 -14.68
N LEU A 221 -12.63 17.32 -14.61
CA LEU A 221 -12.23 18.47 -13.81
C LEU A 221 -13.15 19.61 -14.24
N ASN A 222 -14.15 19.93 -13.42
CA ASN A 222 -14.98 21.10 -13.63
C ASN A 222 -14.04 22.30 -13.77
N LYS A 223 -14.06 22.94 -14.94
CA LYS A 223 -13.43 24.24 -15.16
C LYS A 223 -14.04 25.35 -14.29
N HIS A 224 -15.05 25.05 -13.48
CA HIS A 224 -15.67 25.99 -12.55
C HIS A 224 -16.06 25.30 -11.23
N GLN A 225 -15.07 24.84 -10.46
CA GLN A 225 -15.18 24.84 -9.00
C GLN A 225 -13.84 25.35 -8.46
N HIS A 226 -13.88 26.50 -7.79
CA HIS A 226 -12.76 26.99 -6.98
C HIS A 226 -12.49 25.99 -5.85
N TYR A 227 -11.70 24.96 -6.15
CA TYR A 227 -10.95 24.23 -5.13
C TYR A 227 -9.66 25.01 -4.94
N GLY A 228 -9.39 25.42 -3.70
CA GLY A 228 -8.36 26.38 -3.37
C GLY A 228 -7.09 26.20 -4.19
N HIS A 229 -6.68 27.28 -4.85
CA HIS A 229 -5.29 27.53 -5.19
C HIS A 229 -4.47 27.51 -3.90
N ASN A 230 -4.18 26.33 -3.37
CA ASN A 230 -2.87 26.12 -2.80
C ASN A 230 -1.98 25.83 -4.00
N ASN A 231 -1.35 26.89 -4.50
CA ASN A 231 -0.16 26.82 -5.30
C ASN A 231 0.85 25.91 -4.59
N VAL A 232 0.77 24.60 -4.81
CA VAL A 232 1.96 23.76 -4.69
C VAL A 232 2.64 23.93 -6.02
N ALA A 233 3.59 24.86 -6.06
CA ALA A 233 4.48 25.03 -7.19
C ALA A 233 4.95 23.65 -7.67
N THR A 234 4.92 23.41 -8.97
CA THR A 234 5.81 22.42 -9.58
C THR A 234 7.22 22.69 -9.01
N PRO A 235 7.83 21.74 -8.29
CA PRO A 235 9.13 21.97 -7.67
C PRO A 235 10.12 22.43 -8.73
N SER A 236 10.83 23.52 -8.47
CA SER A 236 11.95 23.98 -9.30
C SER A 236 12.97 22.86 -9.48
N HIS A 237 13.61 22.82 -10.65
CA HIS A 237 14.45 21.74 -11.20
C HIS A 237 15.69 21.29 -10.40
N SER A 238 15.80 21.57 -9.10
CA SER A 238 17.07 21.39 -8.36
C SER A 238 17.08 20.34 -7.25
N ASP A 239 15.99 19.63 -6.91
CA ASP A 239 16.05 18.45 -6.01
C ASP A 239 14.75 17.60 -6.09
N GLN A 240 14.73 16.61 -6.97
CA GLN A 240 13.51 15.86 -7.32
C GLN A 240 13.44 14.50 -6.61
N SER A 241 12.62 14.46 -5.55
CA SER A 241 12.25 13.24 -4.82
C SER A 241 10.74 13.15 -4.60
N TYR A 242 9.93 13.69 -5.50
CA TYR A 242 8.46 13.73 -5.35
C TYR A 242 7.77 12.81 -6.35
N MET A 243 6.79 12.04 -5.88
CA MET A 243 5.93 11.19 -6.71
C MET A 243 4.47 11.65 -6.56
N ARG A 244 3.66 11.43 -7.61
CA ARG A 244 2.21 11.56 -7.48
C ARG A 244 1.67 10.53 -6.50
N PHE A 245 0.93 11.02 -5.52
CA PHE A 245 0.26 10.24 -4.50
C PHE A 245 -1.25 10.44 -4.61
N ILE A 246 -1.96 9.33 -4.77
CA ILE A 246 -3.40 9.30 -5.02
C ILE A 246 -4.08 8.67 -3.82
N GLU A 247 -5.04 9.36 -3.24
CA GLU A 247 -5.86 8.88 -2.13
C GLU A 247 -7.28 8.67 -2.63
N ILE A 248 -7.74 7.42 -2.61
CA ILE A 248 -9.14 7.09 -2.90
C ILE A 248 -9.85 7.00 -1.54
N LEU A 249 -10.64 8.03 -1.25
CA LEU A 249 -11.39 8.15 0.00
C LEU A 249 -12.71 7.37 -0.09
N ASP A 250 -13.38 7.46 -1.24
CA ASP A 250 -14.52 6.64 -1.61
C ASP A 250 -14.65 6.56 -3.14
N LYS A 251 -15.77 6.03 -3.65
CA LYS A 251 -16.02 5.85 -5.09
C LYS A 251 -16.09 7.16 -5.89
N GLN A 252 -16.27 8.30 -5.23
CA GLN A 252 -16.42 9.62 -5.84
C GLN A 252 -15.35 10.63 -5.38
N ASN A 253 -14.71 10.38 -4.24
CA ASN A 253 -13.72 11.28 -3.65
C ASN A 253 -12.30 10.76 -3.85
N ILE A 254 -11.57 11.41 -4.76
CA ILE A 254 -10.17 11.11 -5.07
C ILE A 254 -9.35 12.38 -4.87
N LYS A 255 -8.27 12.27 -4.08
CA LYS A 255 -7.32 13.35 -3.84
C LYS A 255 -6.00 13.01 -4.49
N ILE A 256 -5.46 13.94 -5.28
CA ILE A 256 -4.14 13.82 -5.89
C ILE A 256 -3.22 14.85 -5.25
N SER A 257 -2.03 14.42 -4.84
CA SER A 257 -1.00 15.28 -4.27
C SER A 257 0.38 14.85 -4.75
N TYR A 258 1.38 15.70 -4.59
CA TYR A 258 2.77 15.31 -4.74
C TYR A 258 3.37 15.15 -3.35
N LYS A 259 3.94 13.98 -3.08
CA LYS A 259 4.60 13.68 -1.81
C LYS A 259 6.03 13.26 -2.08
N LYS A 260 6.93 13.61 -1.16
CA LYS A 260 8.28 13.05 -1.19
C LYS A 260 8.13 11.52 -1.13
N TYR A 261 8.73 10.80 -2.08
CA TYR A 261 8.70 9.35 -2.08
C TYR A 261 9.95 8.80 -1.41
N ASP A 262 9.78 7.67 -0.74
CA ASP A 262 10.92 6.93 -0.21
C ASP A 262 11.59 6.19 -1.36
N LYS A 263 12.89 6.47 -1.56
CA LYS A 263 13.69 5.85 -2.62
C LYS A 263 13.59 4.33 -2.53
N ASN A 264 13.49 3.66 -3.66
CA ASN A 264 13.46 2.19 -3.70
C ASN A 264 14.05 1.68 -5.01
N ARG A 265 14.44 0.40 -5.01
CA ARG A 265 15.19 -0.24 -6.10
C ARG A 265 14.53 -0.10 -7.47
N LEU A 266 13.20 -0.23 -7.54
CA LEU A 266 12.51 -0.16 -8.83
C LEU A 266 12.38 1.27 -9.33
N VAL A 267 11.97 2.20 -8.46
CA VAL A 267 11.82 3.60 -8.86
C VAL A 267 13.18 4.18 -9.26
N GLU A 268 14.23 3.94 -8.48
CA GLU A 268 15.58 4.46 -8.81
C GLU A 268 16.13 3.86 -10.13
N LYS A 269 15.76 2.62 -10.48
CA LYS A 269 16.22 1.96 -11.71
C LYS A 269 15.42 2.37 -12.95
N TYR A 270 14.10 2.47 -12.85
CA TYR A 270 13.21 2.62 -14.01
C TYR A 270 12.59 4.02 -14.15
N ASP A 271 12.61 4.85 -13.11
CA ASP A 271 12.17 6.25 -13.16
C ASP A 271 12.88 7.09 -12.09
N PRO A 272 14.22 7.21 -12.18
CA PRO A 272 14.99 7.99 -11.21
C PRO A 272 14.40 9.40 -11.15
N SER A 273 14.22 9.94 -9.94
CA SER A 273 13.58 11.24 -9.65
C SER A 273 12.07 11.36 -9.95
N CYS A 274 11.40 10.29 -10.42
CA CYS A 274 9.99 10.26 -10.79
C CYS A 274 9.57 11.28 -11.88
N LEU A 275 10.54 11.84 -12.60
CA LEU A 275 10.31 12.87 -13.61
C LEU A 275 9.43 12.41 -14.77
N ASN A 276 9.55 11.14 -15.14
CA ASN A 276 8.82 10.59 -16.28
C ASN A 276 7.40 10.18 -15.91
N ASN A 277 7.00 10.38 -14.64
CA ASN A 277 5.72 9.96 -14.08
C ASN A 277 5.41 8.48 -14.38
N LYS A 278 6.43 7.61 -14.42
CA LYS A 278 6.25 6.18 -14.66
C LYS A 278 5.67 5.50 -13.44
N PHE A 279 6.01 5.94 -12.24
CA PHE A 279 5.44 5.40 -11.00
C PHE A 279 4.46 6.38 -10.35
N VAL A 280 3.39 5.84 -9.80
CA VAL A 280 2.51 6.55 -8.86
C VAL A 280 2.19 5.66 -7.68
N SER A 281 1.98 6.25 -6.50
CA SER A 281 1.50 5.53 -5.33
C SER A 281 0.03 5.83 -5.11
N ILE A 282 -0.75 4.78 -4.85
CA ILE A 282 -2.18 4.87 -4.58
C ILE A 282 -2.46 4.32 -3.19
N LEU A 283 -3.28 5.03 -2.42
CA LEU A 283 -3.74 4.70 -1.08
C LEU A 283 -5.26 4.54 -1.10
N PHE A 284 -5.75 3.47 -0.48
CA PHE A 284 -7.16 3.17 -0.37
C PHE A 284 -7.64 3.35 1.06
N ASP A 285 -8.72 4.13 1.25
CA ASP A 285 -9.37 4.26 2.55
C ASP A 285 -9.81 2.89 3.12
N GLN A 286 -9.83 2.81 4.45
CA GLN A 286 -10.17 1.59 5.19
C GLN A 286 -11.62 1.15 4.97
N LYS A 287 -12.53 2.08 4.64
CA LYS A 287 -13.96 1.81 4.42
C LYS A 287 -14.26 1.24 3.05
N LEU A 288 -13.32 1.30 2.11
CA LEU A 288 -13.52 0.81 0.75
C LEU A 288 -13.64 -0.71 0.70
N ASP A 289 -14.65 -1.16 -0.05
CA ASP A 289 -14.87 -2.59 -0.29
C ASP A 289 -13.71 -3.21 -1.09
N ASN A 290 -13.34 -4.43 -0.70
CA ASN A 290 -12.21 -5.12 -1.31
C ASN A 290 -12.48 -5.47 -2.78
N THR A 291 -13.72 -5.83 -3.16
CA THR A 291 -14.05 -6.15 -4.55
C THR A 291 -13.90 -4.92 -5.43
N PHE A 292 -14.29 -3.74 -4.93
CA PHE A 292 -14.01 -2.49 -5.64
C PHE A 292 -12.51 -2.25 -5.87
N ILE A 293 -11.65 -2.52 -4.88
CA ILE A 293 -10.20 -2.37 -5.02
C ILE A 293 -9.64 -3.39 -6.02
N GLU A 294 -10.09 -4.64 -5.96
CA GLU A 294 -9.69 -5.67 -6.92
C GLU A 294 -10.06 -5.27 -8.34
N ASP A 295 -11.31 -4.87 -8.57
CA ASP A 295 -11.80 -4.47 -9.89
C ASP A 295 -11.05 -3.26 -10.41
N LEU A 296 -10.77 -2.26 -9.57
CA LEU A 296 -10.05 -1.06 -9.97
C LEU A 296 -8.60 -1.37 -10.34
N LEU A 297 -7.88 -2.15 -9.54
CA LEU A 297 -6.47 -2.48 -9.77
C LEU A 297 -6.26 -3.51 -10.89
N PHE A 298 -7.27 -4.34 -11.17
CA PHE A 298 -7.25 -5.28 -12.29
C PHE A 298 -7.35 -4.55 -13.63
N GLN A 299 -7.93 -3.36 -13.64
CA GLN A 299 -8.04 -2.49 -14.80
C GLN A 299 -6.86 -1.52 -14.88
N GLN A 300 -6.60 -0.98 -16.08
CA GLN A 300 -5.71 0.16 -16.20
C GLN A 300 -6.41 1.42 -15.65
N ILE A 301 -5.68 2.23 -14.91
CA ILE A 301 -6.17 3.48 -14.31
C ILE A 301 -5.61 4.64 -15.13
N LEU A 302 -6.49 5.49 -15.68
CA LEU A 302 -6.09 6.68 -16.42
C LEU A 302 -5.94 7.88 -15.49
N ILE A 303 -4.76 8.50 -15.47
CA ILE A 303 -4.47 9.73 -14.72
C ILE A 303 -3.91 10.75 -15.70
N ASN A 304 -4.64 11.85 -15.93
CA ASN A 304 -4.27 12.89 -16.89
C ASN A 304 -3.95 12.33 -18.30
N GLY A 305 -4.71 11.33 -18.75
CA GLY A 305 -4.52 10.67 -20.05
C GLY A 305 -3.43 9.60 -20.10
N GLN A 306 -2.60 9.46 -19.06
CA GLN A 306 -1.60 8.40 -18.96
C GLN A 306 -2.21 7.16 -18.30
N ALA A 307 -1.99 5.98 -18.90
CA ALA A 307 -2.45 4.71 -18.36
C ALA A 307 -1.45 4.12 -17.36
N TYR A 308 -1.97 3.68 -16.22
CA TYR A 308 -1.20 3.06 -15.15
C TYR A 308 -1.77 1.69 -14.80
N ASN A 309 -0.88 0.73 -14.57
CA ASN A 309 -1.19 -0.63 -14.21
C ASN A 309 -0.54 -0.97 -12.87
N PHE A 310 -1.24 -1.68 -11.99
CA PHE A 310 -0.68 -2.22 -10.74
C PHE A 310 0.67 -2.94 -10.97
N ILE A 311 1.70 -2.63 -10.19
CA ILE A 311 3.01 -3.30 -10.30
C ILE A 311 3.41 -4.04 -9.01
N GLY A 312 2.99 -3.56 -7.84
CA GLY A 312 3.28 -4.23 -6.58
C GLY A 312 3.17 -3.31 -5.37
N TYR A 313 3.63 -3.80 -4.23
CA TYR A 313 3.59 -3.11 -2.94
C TYR A 313 4.67 -3.67 -2.01
N SER A 314 5.20 -2.85 -1.11
CA SER A 314 5.99 -3.33 0.03
C SER A 314 5.10 -3.86 1.17
N ASN A 315 5.69 -4.56 2.15
CA ASN A 315 4.95 -5.00 3.35
C ASN A 315 4.38 -3.82 4.16
N SER A 316 5.08 -2.67 4.16
CA SER A 316 4.57 -1.46 4.82
C SER A 316 3.35 -0.92 4.10
N GLN A 317 3.42 -0.86 2.76
CA GLN A 317 2.32 -0.43 1.92
C GLN A 317 1.10 -1.36 2.01
N LEU A 318 1.31 -2.68 2.10
CA LEU A 318 0.25 -3.66 2.33
C LEU A 318 -0.53 -3.36 3.62
N ARG A 319 0.18 -3.11 4.73
CA ARG A 319 -0.44 -2.71 6.01
C ARG A 319 -1.16 -1.37 5.91
N GLY A 320 -0.63 -0.44 5.13
CA GLY A 320 -1.22 0.87 4.89
C GLY A 320 -2.33 0.90 3.83
N ARG A 321 -2.69 -0.24 3.20
CA ARG A 321 -3.59 -0.29 2.02
C ARG A 321 -3.13 0.64 0.88
N SER A 322 -1.84 0.69 0.63
CA SER A 322 -1.27 1.42 -0.50
C SER A 322 -0.49 0.48 -1.42
N CYS A 323 -0.33 0.87 -2.68
CA CYS A 323 0.49 0.14 -3.64
C CYS A 323 1.06 1.09 -4.70
N TYR A 324 1.93 0.56 -5.55
CA TYR A 324 2.47 1.25 -6.70
C TYR A 324 1.75 0.84 -7.98
N LEU A 325 1.54 1.82 -8.86
CA LEU A 325 1.17 1.61 -10.25
C LEU A 325 2.33 2.07 -11.15
N TYR A 326 2.42 1.45 -12.32
CA TYR A 326 3.44 1.73 -13.32
C TYR A 326 2.80 2.10 -14.67
N ALA A 327 3.37 3.10 -15.35
CA ALA A 327 2.91 3.62 -16.62
C ALA A 327 3.53 2.83 -17.80
N GLY A 328 3.04 1.61 -17.98
CA GLY A 328 3.48 0.66 -19.00
C GLY A 328 2.48 -0.47 -19.19
N SER A 329 2.73 -1.33 -20.17
CA SER A 329 1.86 -2.48 -20.44
C SER A 329 2.02 -3.56 -19.36
N THR A 330 1.10 -4.53 -19.33
CA THR A 330 1.21 -5.70 -18.43
C THR A 330 2.46 -6.52 -18.71
N GLU A 331 2.85 -6.65 -19.98
CA GLU A 331 4.04 -7.39 -20.41
C GLU A 331 5.32 -6.67 -19.98
N GLU A 332 5.34 -5.33 -20.07
CA GLU A 332 6.47 -4.52 -19.58
C GLU A 332 6.63 -4.68 -18.06
N ILE A 333 5.52 -4.67 -17.31
CA ILE A 333 5.53 -4.91 -15.86
C ILE A 333 6.07 -6.30 -15.53
N GLU A 334 5.61 -7.33 -16.24
CA GLU A 334 6.12 -8.70 -16.05
C GLU A 334 7.61 -8.80 -16.35
N SER A 335 8.08 -8.15 -17.42
CA SER A 335 9.51 -8.04 -17.72
C SER A 335 10.27 -7.37 -16.58
N ILE A 336 9.81 -6.21 -16.10
CA ILE A 336 10.45 -5.49 -14.99
C ILE A 336 10.57 -6.38 -13.75
N ILE A 337 9.52 -7.11 -13.38
CA ILE A 337 9.57 -8.01 -12.22
C ILE A 337 10.57 -9.14 -12.47
N ASN A 338 10.53 -9.79 -13.63
CA ASN A 338 11.42 -10.90 -13.97
C ASN A 338 12.89 -10.48 -14.09
N ASP A 339 13.16 -9.26 -14.55
CA ASP A 339 14.48 -8.64 -14.63
C ASP A 339 15.10 -8.35 -13.24
N ASN A 340 14.32 -8.48 -12.17
CA ASN A 340 14.78 -8.24 -10.81
C ASN A 340 14.82 -9.49 -9.95
N GLY A 341 14.32 -10.64 -10.42
CA GLY A 341 14.49 -11.93 -9.75
C GLY A 341 13.64 -13.06 -10.32
N ASP A 342 14.06 -14.30 -10.03
CA ASP A 342 13.29 -15.51 -10.34
C ASP A 342 12.25 -15.78 -9.25
N PHE A 343 11.03 -15.31 -9.49
CA PHE A 343 9.89 -15.52 -8.59
C PHE A 343 9.06 -16.75 -8.96
N HIS A 344 9.28 -17.35 -10.13
CA HIS A 344 8.46 -18.46 -10.65
C HIS A 344 8.59 -19.74 -9.80
N LYS A 345 9.76 -19.92 -9.15
CA LYS A 345 10.02 -21.02 -8.21
C LYS A 345 9.23 -20.91 -6.90
N ILE A 346 8.75 -19.71 -6.54
CA ILE A 346 8.00 -19.50 -5.29
C ILE A 346 6.52 -19.79 -5.54
N LYS A 347 6.07 -21.00 -5.21
CA LYS A 347 4.70 -21.47 -5.49
C LYS A 347 3.64 -21.03 -4.46
N ASN A 348 4.04 -20.43 -3.34
CA ASN A 348 3.11 -19.81 -2.42
C ASN A 348 2.88 -18.34 -2.80
N ARG A 349 1.60 -17.97 -3.03
CA ARG A 349 1.20 -16.62 -3.45
C ARG A 349 1.65 -15.52 -2.50
N SER A 350 1.39 -15.69 -1.20
CA SER A 350 1.71 -14.71 -0.16
C SER A 350 3.22 -14.51 -0.02
N LYS A 351 3.98 -15.61 -0.03
CA LYS A 351 5.43 -15.60 -0.02
C LYS A 351 5.98 -14.92 -1.27
N ARG A 352 5.45 -15.23 -2.45
CA ARG A 352 5.84 -14.58 -3.72
C ARG A 352 5.59 -13.08 -3.66
N ALA A 353 4.41 -12.67 -3.20
CA ALA A 353 4.07 -11.26 -3.00
C ALA A 353 5.03 -10.55 -2.04
N ALA A 354 5.34 -11.17 -0.91
CA ALA A 354 6.30 -10.63 0.05
C ALA A 354 7.72 -10.51 -0.53
N ARG A 355 8.15 -11.43 -1.42
CA ARG A 355 9.46 -11.37 -2.09
C ARG A 355 9.53 -10.30 -3.18
N ILE A 356 8.50 -10.20 -4.03
CA ILE A 356 8.36 -9.08 -4.99
C ILE A 356 8.32 -7.76 -4.22
N GLY A 357 7.63 -7.73 -3.08
CA GLY A 357 7.53 -6.55 -2.20
C GLY A 357 8.88 -6.03 -1.69
N LEU A 358 9.93 -6.86 -1.66
CA LEU A 358 11.27 -6.42 -1.27
C LEU A 358 11.87 -5.42 -2.27
N LEU A 359 11.45 -5.47 -3.54
CA LEU A 359 11.88 -4.53 -4.59
C LEU A 359 11.38 -3.10 -4.33
N PHE A 360 10.30 -2.96 -3.56
CA PHE A 360 9.69 -1.69 -3.16
C PHE A 360 10.09 -1.26 -1.74
N SER A 361 11.10 -1.90 -1.14
CA SER A 361 11.61 -1.48 0.17
C SER A 361 12.20 -0.07 0.04
N SER A 362 11.87 0.79 1.00
CA SER A 362 12.49 2.10 1.17
C SER A 362 13.98 1.90 1.51
N CYS A 363 14.85 2.35 0.61
CA CYS A 363 16.30 2.18 0.68
C CYS A 363 17.04 3.15 -0.24
N THR A 364 18.25 3.48 0.18
CA THR A 364 19.17 4.35 -0.55
C THR A 364 20.19 3.50 -1.33
N PRO A 365 20.35 3.71 -2.66
CA PRO A 365 21.41 3.06 -3.43
C PRO A 365 22.78 3.55 -2.97
N THR A 366 23.76 2.64 -2.86
CA THR A 366 25.11 2.97 -2.38
C THR A 366 26.17 2.59 -3.41
N LEU A 367 26.81 1.43 -3.26
CA LEU A 367 27.92 0.95 -4.08
C LEU A 367 27.49 -0.19 -4.99
N HIS A 368 28.17 -0.36 -6.12
CA HIS A 368 28.12 -1.59 -6.89
C HIS A 368 29.15 -2.57 -6.35
N ILE A 369 28.70 -3.77 -5.97
CA ILE A 369 29.52 -4.87 -5.45
C ILE A 369 29.49 -5.98 -6.49
N GLU A 370 30.61 -6.18 -7.17
CA GLU A 370 30.75 -7.23 -8.18
C GLU A 370 30.86 -8.62 -7.54
N SER A 371 30.59 -9.67 -8.31
CA SER A 371 30.45 -11.04 -7.77
C SER A 371 31.71 -11.60 -7.10
N ASP A 372 32.89 -11.16 -7.53
CA ASP A 372 34.19 -11.47 -6.94
C ASP A 372 34.40 -10.85 -5.55
N HIS A 373 33.65 -9.80 -5.23
CA HIS A 373 33.62 -9.17 -3.91
C HIS A 373 32.51 -9.72 -3.00
N VAL A 374 31.80 -10.78 -3.41
CA VAL A 374 30.75 -11.44 -2.63
C VAL A 374 31.19 -12.84 -2.23
N ILE A 375 31.36 -13.06 -0.94
CA ILE A 375 31.72 -14.35 -0.36
C ILE A 375 30.45 -15.00 0.22
N GLU A 376 30.12 -16.23 -0.18
CA GLU A 376 29.06 -16.99 0.48
C GLU A 376 29.65 -17.74 1.70
N ILE A 377 29.02 -17.59 2.87
CA ILE A 377 29.41 -18.25 4.12
C ILE A 377 28.22 -18.99 4.74
N ASP A 378 28.46 -20.11 5.41
CA ASP A 378 27.39 -20.95 5.96
C ASP A 378 26.68 -20.32 7.16
N ASP A 379 25.39 -20.57 7.34
CA ASP A 379 24.70 -20.22 8.59
C ASP A 379 25.18 -21.07 9.77
N ILE A 380 25.20 -20.48 10.97
CA ILE A 380 25.46 -21.23 12.21
C ILE A 380 24.14 -21.82 12.68
N GLU A 381 23.93 -23.11 12.46
CA GLU A 381 22.71 -23.82 12.82
C GLU A 381 22.94 -24.81 13.96
N ARG A 382 22.07 -24.79 14.98
CA ARG A 382 22.10 -25.74 16.10
C ARG A 382 20.68 -26.02 16.59
N ASN A 383 20.39 -27.29 16.89
CA ASN A 383 19.10 -27.73 17.44
C ASN A 383 17.87 -27.29 16.61
N GLY A 384 18.01 -27.21 15.29
CA GLY A 384 16.94 -26.77 14.39
C GLY A 384 16.72 -25.25 14.34
N TYR A 385 17.61 -24.46 14.94
CA TYR A 385 17.57 -23.00 14.86
C TYR A 385 18.81 -22.45 14.16
N THR A 386 18.61 -21.36 13.42
CA THR A 386 19.67 -20.59 12.77
C THR A 386 20.07 -19.41 13.68
N PHE A 387 21.28 -19.42 14.21
CA PHE A 387 21.79 -18.39 15.14
C PHE A 387 22.23 -17.10 14.42
N THR A 388 22.44 -17.19 13.11
CA THR A 388 22.89 -16.11 12.24
C THR A 388 21.81 -15.65 11.26
N ASP A 389 20.53 -15.94 11.53
CA ASP A 389 19.42 -15.74 10.57
C ASP A 389 19.33 -14.27 10.12
N GLY A 390 19.78 -14.01 8.90
CA GLY A 390 19.79 -12.68 8.32
C GLY A 390 21.02 -11.82 8.62
N CYS A 391 22.06 -12.32 9.28
CA CYS A 391 23.27 -11.56 9.64
C CYS A 391 24.51 -12.00 8.87
N GLY A 392 24.98 -11.16 7.95
CA GLY A 392 26.24 -11.30 7.21
C GLY A 392 27.32 -10.33 7.70
N ILE A 393 28.41 -10.22 6.93
CA ILE A 393 29.61 -9.46 7.29
C ILE A 393 29.98 -8.50 6.15
N ILE A 394 30.54 -7.33 6.48
CA ILE A 394 31.12 -6.39 5.53
C ILE A 394 32.52 -5.97 6.00
N GLY A 395 33.49 -5.96 5.09
CA GLY A 395 34.83 -5.45 5.39
C GLY A 395 34.81 -3.96 5.74
N ARG A 396 35.63 -3.54 6.72
CA ARG A 396 35.62 -2.16 7.23
C ARG A 396 35.92 -1.12 6.13
N CYS A 397 36.83 -1.43 5.21
CA CYS A 397 37.16 -0.54 4.10
C CYS A 397 35.92 -0.27 3.22
N LEU A 398 35.21 -1.34 2.84
CA LEU A 398 33.99 -1.22 2.03
C LEU A 398 32.87 -0.49 2.78
N ALA A 399 32.69 -0.78 4.07
CA ALA A 399 31.72 -0.08 4.91
C ALA A 399 31.95 1.44 4.95
N LYS A 400 33.21 1.89 5.06
CA LYS A 400 33.55 3.33 5.02
C LYS A 400 33.18 3.98 3.68
N LYS A 401 33.26 3.25 2.56
CA LYS A 401 32.83 3.73 1.24
C LYS A 401 31.32 3.90 1.10
N ILE A 402 30.51 3.23 1.95
CA ILE A 402 29.05 3.39 1.99
C ILE A 402 28.64 4.70 2.67
N VAL A 403 29.41 5.16 3.66
CA VAL A 403 29.07 6.32 4.51
C VAL A 403 28.67 7.58 3.74
N PRO A 404 29.36 8.00 2.66
CA PRO A 404 29.00 9.20 1.90
C PRO A 404 27.58 9.18 1.30
N TYR A 405 26.98 8.00 1.12
CA TYR A 405 25.62 7.84 0.59
C TYR A 405 24.54 7.96 1.68
N LEU A 406 24.93 7.93 2.96
CA LEU A 406 24.01 7.98 4.09
C LEU A 406 23.77 9.44 4.48
N ASN A 407 22.80 10.09 3.83
CA ASN A 407 22.50 11.53 4.00
C ASN A 407 22.31 11.98 5.46
N ASP A 408 21.81 11.09 6.33
CA ASP A 408 21.57 11.38 7.75
C ASP A 408 22.76 11.04 8.66
N PHE A 409 23.74 10.29 8.16
CA PHE A 409 24.97 9.98 8.89
C PHE A 409 25.94 11.15 8.73
N LYS A 410 25.70 12.22 9.48
CA LYS A 410 26.69 13.29 9.60
C LYS A 410 27.93 12.72 10.31
N LYS A 411 29.12 12.93 9.73
CA LYS A 411 30.41 12.51 10.31
C LYS A 411 30.40 12.72 11.83
N PRO A 412 30.48 11.66 12.65
CA PRO A 412 30.48 11.80 14.10
C PRO A 412 31.68 12.63 14.55
N LEU A 413 31.44 13.70 15.30
CA LEU A 413 32.08 14.04 16.60
C LEU A 413 33.62 14.10 16.73
N ILE A 414 34.38 14.02 15.64
CA ILE A 414 35.85 13.91 15.70
C ILE A 414 36.56 15.26 16.00
N THR A 415 35.86 16.40 15.94
CA THR A 415 36.52 17.72 15.99
C THR A 415 36.13 18.63 17.15
N LEU A 416 35.74 18.09 18.31
CA LEU A 416 35.50 18.90 19.51
C LEU A 416 36.46 18.66 20.67
N ASN A 417 37.51 17.85 20.50
CA ASN A 417 38.64 17.81 21.44
C ASN A 417 39.93 17.43 20.70
N GLU A 418 40.74 18.43 20.36
CA GLU A 418 42.09 18.25 19.76
C GLU A 418 43.03 17.45 20.69
N ASN A 419 42.69 17.33 21.97
CA ASN A 419 43.55 16.73 23.00
C ASN A 419 43.34 15.22 23.23
N ASN A 420 42.39 14.57 22.54
CA ASN A 420 42.20 13.12 22.62
C ASN A 420 41.68 12.59 21.28
N PRO A 421 42.50 11.89 20.46
CA PRO A 421 42.00 11.22 19.26
C PRO A 421 41.04 10.10 19.71
N VAL A 422 39.74 10.32 19.54
CA VAL A 422 38.73 9.27 19.69
C VAL A 422 38.92 8.30 18.52
N GLU A 423 38.85 6.99 18.79
CA GLU A 423 38.83 5.92 17.78
C GLU A 423 37.98 6.33 16.57
N ASP A 424 38.45 6.02 15.35
CA ASP A 424 37.88 6.44 14.05
C ASP A 424 36.38 6.07 13.92
N ASN A 425 35.52 6.94 14.47
CA ASN A 425 34.08 6.72 14.63
C ASN A 425 33.31 7.14 13.37
N THR A 426 33.94 7.08 12.19
CA THR A 426 33.37 7.62 10.95
C THR A 426 32.43 6.66 10.22
N CYS A 427 32.09 5.51 10.79
CA CYS A 427 31.36 4.45 10.08
C CYS A 427 30.41 3.65 10.98
N PRO A 428 29.13 3.46 10.63
CA PRO A 428 28.24 2.54 11.35
C PRO A 428 28.80 1.12 11.42
N CYS A 429 28.65 0.43 12.56
CA CYS A 429 29.01 -0.99 12.74
C CYS A 429 28.10 -1.98 12.02
N ALA A 430 26.88 -1.59 11.63
CA ALA A 430 25.97 -2.48 10.93
C ALA A 430 25.05 -1.75 9.95
N PHE A 431 24.67 -2.43 8.87
CA PHE A 431 23.79 -1.93 7.82
C PHE A 431 22.74 -2.99 7.47
N GLN A 432 21.47 -2.67 7.62
CA GLN A 432 20.37 -3.41 7.02
C GLN A 432 20.35 -3.14 5.51
N ILE A 433 20.48 -4.20 4.72
CA ILE A 433 20.68 -4.08 3.27
C ILE A 433 19.61 -4.77 2.44
N ARG A 434 19.55 -4.36 1.18
CA ARG A 434 19.02 -5.14 0.06
C ARG A 434 20.12 -5.24 -0.99
N TYR A 435 20.45 -6.46 -1.38
CA TYR A 435 21.42 -6.73 -2.43
C TYR A 435 20.92 -7.90 -3.25
N GLN A 436 20.70 -7.74 -4.55
CA GLN A 436 20.12 -8.79 -5.39
C GLN A 436 18.83 -9.39 -4.78
N GLY A 437 18.81 -10.69 -4.48
CA GLY A 437 17.72 -11.37 -3.77
C GLY A 437 17.92 -11.50 -2.25
N CYS A 438 18.99 -10.89 -1.72
CA CYS A 438 19.37 -10.93 -0.33
C CYS A 438 18.75 -9.79 0.48
N LYS A 439 18.26 -10.13 1.68
CA LYS A 439 17.81 -9.23 2.74
C LYS A 439 18.49 -9.65 4.04
N GLY A 440 19.06 -8.70 4.75
CA GLY A 440 19.64 -8.95 6.05
C GLY A 440 20.35 -7.73 6.62
N VAL A 441 21.16 -7.94 7.64
CA VAL A 441 22.12 -7.00 8.19
C VAL A 441 23.54 -7.44 7.82
N LEU A 442 24.39 -6.51 7.42
CA LEU A 442 25.84 -6.71 7.32
C LEU A 442 26.49 -5.99 8.49
N MET A 443 27.21 -6.73 9.32
CA MET A 443 28.02 -6.20 10.41
C MET A 443 29.46 -6.01 9.96
N ILE A 444 30.12 -4.94 10.41
CA ILE A 444 31.53 -4.72 10.12
C ILE A 444 32.37 -5.85 10.72
N ASN A 445 33.37 -6.32 9.97
CA ASN A 445 34.53 -6.99 10.54
C ASN A 445 35.73 -6.04 10.49
N ASP A 446 36.40 -5.86 11.63
CA ASP A 446 37.57 -5.00 11.74
C ASP A 446 38.84 -5.67 11.17
N ASP A 447 38.89 -7.00 11.25
CA ASP A 447 40.04 -7.80 10.80
C ASP A 447 40.02 -8.06 9.28
N ASP A 448 38.95 -7.64 8.59
CA ASP A 448 38.75 -7.83 7.15
C ASP A 448 39.16 -6.57 6.40
N GLU A 449 40.40 -6.57 5.91
CA GLU A 449 40.96 -5.52 5.04
C GLU A 449 40.45 -5.63 3.61
N ASP A 450 39.86 -6.77 3.21
CA ASP A 450 39.33 -6.96 1.87
C ASP A 450 38.03 -6.16 1.68
N GLU A 451 37.83 -5.66 0.46
CA GLU A 451 36.62 -4.91 0.10
C GLU A 451 35.47 -5.87 -0.28
N THR A 452 35.09 -6.74 0.65
CA THR A 452 34.10 -7.79 0.41
C THR A 452 32.86 -7.67 1.30
N ILE A 453 31.78 -8.32 0.86
CA ILE A 453 30.64 -8.66 1.70
C ILE A 453 30.55 -10.18 1.80
N GLN A 454 30.17 -10.67 2.98
CA GLN A 454 29.94 -12.08 3.23
C GLN A 454 28.46 -12.32 3.51
N ILE A 455 27.81 -13.15 2.69
CA ILE A 455 26.36 -13.39 2.69
C ILE A 455 26.07 -14.82 3.10
N ARG A 456 25.01 -15.00 3.90
CA ARG A 456 24.53 -16.32 4.36
C ARG A 456 23.30 -16.83 3.60
N PRO A 457 23.06 -18.16 3.53
CA PRO A 457 21.85 -18.74 2.95
C PRO A 457 20.55 -18.13 3.49
N SER A 458 20.46 -17.90 4.81
CA SER A 458 19.32 -17.29 5.47
C SER A 458 18.97 -15.90 4.93
N MET A 459 19.93 -15.15 4.41
CA MET A 459 19.72 -13.83 3.80
C MET A 459 19.09 -13.92 2.40
N LYS A 460 19.31 -15.02 1.67
CA LYS A 460 18.90 -15.19 0.26
C LYS A 460 17.41 -15.54 0.17
N LYS A 461 16.58 -14.53 -0.11
CA LYS A 461 15.12 -14.66 -0.07
C LYS A 461 14.51 -15.08 -1.44
N PHE A 462 15.23 -14.84 -2.53
CA PHE A 462 14.97 -15.31 -3.91
C PHE A 462 16.28 -15.22 -4.74
N THR A 463 16.30 -15.80 -5.94
CA THR A 463 17.48 -15.72 -6.83
C THR A 463 17.39 -14.49 -7.72
N SER A 464 18.48 -13.72 -7.82
CA SER A 464 18.61 -12.57 -8.72
C SER A 464 20.10 -12.35 -9.00
N THR A 465 20.48 -12.05 -10.24
CA THR A 465 21.89 -11.85 -10.65
C THR A 465 22.12 -10.56 -11.42
N ILE A 466 21.07 -9.74 -11.60
CA ILE A 466 21.09 -8.65 -12.60
C ILE A 466 21.61 -7.33 -12.02
N SER A 467 21.39 -7.04 -10.74
CA SER A 467 21.82 -5.78 -10.13
C SER A 467 22.92 -6.03 -9.10
N THR A 468 24.09 -5.44 -9.33
CA THR A 468 25.22 -5.42 -8.38
C THR A 468 25.14 -4.26 -7.39
N CYS A 469 24.11 -3.42 -7.46
CA CYS A 469 23.97 -2.30 -6.52
C CYS A 469 23.53 -2.81 -5.13
N LEU A 470 24.31 -2.44 -4.12
CA LEU A 470 23.99 -2.56 -2.71
C LEU A 470 23.09 -1.38 -2.31
N TYR A 471 22.00 -1.68 -1.61
CA TYR A 471 21.10 -0.68 -1.07
C TYR A 471 21.09 -0.80 0.45
N VAL A 472 21.16 0.34 1.14
CA VAL A 472 20.97 0.41 2.60
C VAL A 472 19.55 0.86 2.88
N CYS A 473 18.81 0.13 3.72
CA CYS A 473 17.46 0.50 4.11
C CYS A 473 17.44 1.84 4.85
N ASP A 474 16.39 2.62 4.64
CA ASP A 474 16.24 3.90 5.36
C ASP A 474 16.09 3.61 6.86
N ASP A 475 16.79 4.40 7.69
CA ASP A 475 16.96 4.13 9.12
C ASP A 475 17.55 2.73 9.45
N GLY A 476 18.13 2.06 8.47
CA GLY A 476 18.64 0.70 8.53
C GLY A 476 20.15 0.64 8.74
N TYR A 477 20.72 1.43 9.64
CA TYR A 477 22.12 1.32 10.03
C TYR A 477 22.29 1.64 11.51
N SER A 478 23.36 1.14 12.12
CA SER A 478 23.63 1.34 13.55
C SER A 478 23.91 2.81 13.84
N LYS A 479 23.14 3.38 14.75
CA LYS A 479 23.31 4.75 15.25
C LYS A 479 22.71 4.88 16.64
N PRO A 480 23.10 5.90 17.42
CA PRO A 480 22.59 6.07 18.78
C PRO A 480 21.09 6.39 18.74
N LYS A 481 20.24 5.49 19.26
CA LYS A 481 18.79 5.69 19.35
C LYS A 481 18.28 5.45 20.76
N LEU A 482 17.50 6.39 21.28
CA LEU A 482 16.89 6.28 22.58
C LEU A 482 15.83 5.16 22.60
N GLY A 483 15.78 4.39 23.70
CA GLY A 483 14.73 3.41 23.94
C GLY A 483 13.54 4.04 24.68
N PHE A 484 12.37 3.39 24.56
CA PHE A 484 11.12 3.90 25.13
C PHE A 484 10.34 2.78 25.83
N LEU A 485 9.70 3.14 26.94
CA LEU A 485 8.53 2.42 27.40
C LEU A 485 7.37 2.76 26.46
N ILE A 486 6.70 1.70 26.00
CA ILE A 486 5.41 1.79 25.34
C ILE A 486 4.39 1.05 26.21
N LYS A 487 3.10 1.32 26.01
CA LYS A 487 1.99 0.65 26.72
C LYS A 487 2.25 -0.86 26.91
N GLN A 488 2.64 -1.55 25.83
CA GLN A 488 2.85 -2.99 25.84
C GLN A 488 4.00 -3.44 26.76
N PHE A 489 5.14 -2.71 26.75
CA PHE A 489 6.25 -3.01 27.65
C PHE A 489 5.91 -2.69 29.11
N ILE A 490 5.15 -1.62 29.37
CA ILE A 490 4.67 -1.30 30.72
C ILE A 490 3.82 -2.45 31.26
N MET A 491 2.85 -2.94 30.47
CA MET A 491 2.00 -4.06 30.87
C MET A 491 2.81 -5.34 31.13
N LEU A 492 3.78 -5.67 30.28
CA LEU A 492 4.63 -6.84 30.45
C LEU A 492 5.53 -6.73 31.69
N LEU A 493 6.16 -5.57 31.92
CA LEU A 493 7.03 -5.34 33.07
C LEU A 493 6.22 -5.33 34.38
N SER A 494 5.03 -4.72 34.41
CA SER A 494 4.10 -4.80 35.55
C SER A 494 3.70 -6.26 35.82
N GLY A 495 3.38 -7.03 34.77
CA GLY A 495 3.13 -8.48 34.87
C GLY A 495 4.32 -9.34 35.32
N LEU A 496 5.54 -8.82 35.20
CA LEU A 496 6.77 -9.41 35.75
C LEU A 496 7.12 -8.86 37.14
N ASN A 497 6.16 -8.19 37.79
CA ASN A 497 6.24 -7.63 39.14
C ASN A 497 7.23 -6.45 39.28
N ILE A 498 7.43 -5.64 38.24
CA ILE A 498 7.98 -4.29 38.41
C ILE A 498 6.91 -3.43 39.09
N PRO A 499 7.20 -2.81 40.25
CA PRO A 499 6.22 -1.99 40.96
C PRO A 499 5.72 -0.80 40.13
N ASP A 500 4.41 -0.56 40.19
CA ASP A 500 3.79 0.48 39.37
C ASP A 500 4.29 1.90 39.73
N GLU A 501 4.75 2.12 40.96
CA GLU A 501 5.32 3.41 41.39
C GLU A 501 6.53 3.81 40.55
N ILE A 502 7.27 2.83 40.02
CA ILE A 502 8.43 3.08 39.15
C ILE A 502 7.97 3.69 37.83
N PHE A 503 6.86 3.19 37.24
CA PHE A 503 6.31 3.77 36.01
C PHE A 503 5.77 5.18 36.24
N PHE A 504 5.08 5.42 37.36
CA PHE A 504 4.61 6.76 37.71
C PHE A 504 5.75 7.75 37.93
N LYS A 505 6.86 7.31 38.56
CA LYS A 505 8.07 8.11 38.71
C LYS A 505 8.66 8.48 37.35
N ILE A 506 8.88 7.50 36.47
CA ILE A 506 9.44 7.75 35.13
C ILE A 506 8.52 8.64 34.30
N GLN A 507 7.20 8.46 34.40
CA GLN A 507 6.23 9.32 33.72
C GLN A 507 6.28 10.76 34.23
N LYS A 508 6.37 10.96 35.55
CA LYS A 508 6.51 12.30 36.14
C LYS A 508 7.80 12.97 35.68
N GLU A 509 8.92 12.26 35.76
CA GLU A 509 10.22 12.75 35.27
C GLU A 509 10.15 13.14 33.78
N HIS A 510 9.46 12.35 32.96
CA HIS A 510 9.21 12.68 31.56
C HIS A 510 8.45 13.99 31.38
N PHE A 511 7.41 14.26 32.18
CA PHE A 511 6.69 15.54 32.12
C PHE A 511 7.55 16.72 32.57
N ASP A 512 8.27 16.55 33.67
CA ASP A 512 9.17 17.59 34.19
C ASP A 512 10.25 17.94 33.16
N GLU A 513 10.82 16.93 32.49
CA GLU A 513 11.77 17.11 31.40
C GLU A 513 11.17 17.84 30.19
N ILE A 514 9.95 17.52 29.76
CA ILE A 514 9.31 18.26 28.65
C ILE A 514 9.18 19.75 28.99
N VAL A 515 8.94 20.08 30.26
CA VAL A 515 8.83 21.46 30.71
C VAL A 515 10.18 22.19 30.62
N THR A 516 11.27 21.53 31.02
CA THR A 516 12.62 22.12 31.09
C THR A 516 13.47 21.93 29.83
N MET A 517 13.00 21.16 28.84
CA MET A 517 13.77 20.76 27.65
C MET A 517 14.39 21.93 26.85
N CYS A 518 13.80 23.12 26.91
CA CYS A 518 14.34 24.30 26.19
C CYS A 518 15.45 25.02 26.98
N ASP A 519 15.62 24.69 28.25
CA ASP A 519 16.51 25.38 29.19
C ASP A 519 17.63 24.44 29.71
N ASP A 520 17.41 23.12 29.66
CA ASP A 520 18.40 22.10 30.04
C ASP A 520 19.00 21.41 28.81
N MET A 521 20.31 21.54 28.62
CA MET A 521 21.03 20.97 27.49
C MET A 521 20.98 19.44 27.43
N ASN A 522 21.07 18.74 28.57
CA ASN A 522 21.02 17.27 28.59
C ASN A 522 19.63 16.77 28.22
N VAL A 523 18.60 17.46 28.70
CA VAL A 523 17.22 17.17 28.32
C VAL A 523 17.00 17.46 26.84
N ALA A 524 17.46 18.61 26.33
CA ALA A 524 17.42 18.94 24.91
C ALA A 524 18.10 17.86 24.05
N MET A 525 19.26 17.34 24.47
CA MET A 525 19.96 16.26 23.78
C MET A 525 19.17 14.95 23.80
N LYS A 526 18.63 14.58 24.97
CA LYS A 526 17.78 13.39 25.14
C LYS A 526 16.58 13.41 24.19
N TYR A 527 15.87 14.54 24.09
CA TYR A 527 14.72 14.66 23.20
C TYR A 527 15.09 14.85 21.74
N SER A 528 16.26 15.41 21.45
CA SER A 528 16.81 15.38 20.10
C SER A 528 17.04 13.94 19.63
N LEU A 529 17.60 13.07 20.48
CA LEU A 529 17.70 11.63 20.22
C LEU A 529 16.32 10.93 20.15
N TYR A 530 15.37 11.33 21.02
CA TYR A 530 13.98 10.83 21.00
C TYR A 530 13.34 10.98 19.61
N PHE A 531 13.58 12.13 18.97
CA PHE A 531 13.04 12.49 17.66
C PHE A 531 13.98 12.20 16.48
N ASP A 532 15.09 11.48 16.72
CA ASP A 532 16.10 11.16 15.69
C ASP A 532 16.69 12.43 15.01
N ARG A 533 16.71 13.55 15.74
CA ARG A 533 17.30 14.84 15.33
C ARG A 533 18.76 14.91 15.75
N ILE A 534 19.57 14.03 15.16
CA ILE A 534 21.02 13.98 15.42
C ILE A 534 21.68 15.31 15.07
N ASP A 535 21.16 16.03 14.07
CA ASP A 535 21.54 17.39 13.74
C ASP A 535 21.48 18.35 14.94
N LEU A 536 20.39 18.29 15.73
CA LEU A 536 20.25 19.11 16.93
C LEU A 536 21.17 18.66 18.06
N VAL A 537 21.44 17.36 18.18
CA VAL A 537 22.44 16.85 19.13
C VAL A 537 23.81 17.48 18.84
N TYR A 538 24.21 17.62 17.57
CA TYR A 538 25.47 18.29 17.23
C TYR A 538 25.49 19.76 17.62
N HIS A 539 24.44 20.51 17.29
CA HIS A 539 24.35 21.93 17.69
C HIS A 539 24.42 22.12 19.20
N LEU A 540 23.77 21.22 19.97
CA LEU A 540 23.83 21.23 21.43
C LEU A 540 25.24 20.93 21.96
N LEU A 541 25.97 19.99 21.36
CA LEU A 541 27.34 19.67 21.77
C LEU A 541 28.33 20.81 21.48
N SER A 542 28.04 21.65 20.48
CA SER A 542 28.80 22.87 20.17
C SER A 542 28.48 24.05 21.11
N ASN A 543 27.58 23.88 22.09
CA ASN A 543 27.09 24.90 23.04
C ASN A 543 26.25 26.05 22.44
N ASP A 544 25.67 25.88 21.25
CA ASP A 544 24.90 26.92 20.55
C ASP A 544 23.39 26.88 20.87
N ILE A 545 23.00 26.70 22.13
CA ILE A 545 21.58 26.45 22.50
C ILE A 545 20.63 27.59 22.10
N GLN A 546 21.11 28.85 22.11
CA GLN A 546 20.32 30.03 21.73
C GLN A 546 19.95 30.02 20.23
N LEU A 547 20.80 29.44 19.37
CA LEU A 547 20.57 29.41 17.92
C LEU A 547 19.52 28.40 17.50
N ILE A 548 19.24 27.40 18.35
CA ILE A 548 18.29 26.31 18.06
C ILE A 548 17.01 26.37 18.91
N GLN A 549 16.79 27.48 19.61
CA GLN A 549 15.71 27.58 20.59
C GLN A 549 14.33 27.43 19.94
N SER A 550 14.13 27.92 18.72
CA SER A 550 12.92 27.67 17.92
C SER A 550 12.68 26.19 17.63
N GLU A 551 13.74 25.47 17.29
CA GLU A 551 13.72 24.04 16.97
C GLU A 551 13.42 23.21 18.21
N LEU A 552 13.98 23.59 19.37
CA LEU A 552 13.65 23.00 20.65
C LEU A 552 12.18 23.24 21.02
N GLN A 553 11.62 24.42 20.78
CA GLN A 553 10.18 24.66 20.99
C GLN A 553 9.30 23.78 20.09
N ILE A 554 9.70 23.56 18.84
CA ILE A 554 9.02 22.62 17.93
C ILE A 554 9.11 21.18 18.47
N LEU A 555 10.30 20.75 18.94
CA LEU A 555 10.47 19.44 19.56
C LEU A 555 9.61 19.30 20.82
N ARG A 556 9.47 20.36 21.62
CA ARG A 556 8.68 20.37 22.85
C ARG A 556 7.22 20.10 22.54
N LYS A 557 6.69 20.80 21.53
CA LYS A 557 5.33 20.58 21.03
C LYS A 557 5.13 19.14 20.57
N LYS A 558 6.08 18.59 19.79
CA LYS A 558 6.04 17.19 19.37
C LYS A 558 6.10 16.22 20.55
N ALA A 559 6.87 16.54 21.59
CA ALA A 559 6.96 15.75 22.82
C ALA A 559 5.60 15.71 23.54
N LEU A 560 4.95 16.86 23.70
CA LEU A 560 3.60 16.96 24.27
C LEU A 560 2.59 16.14 23.46
N GLU A 561 2.61 16.21 22.13
CA GLU A 561 1.76 15.39 21.26
C GLU A 561 2.05 13.87 21.38
N SER A 562 3.26 13.49 21.76
CA SER A 562 3.66 12.08 21.91
C SER A 562 3.20 11.46 23.24
N VAL A 563 2.88 12.29 24.24
CA VAL A 563 2.44 11.85 25.57
C VAL A 563 1.19 10.97 25.49
N GLU A 564 0.23 11.32 24.64
CA GLU A 564 -1.02 10.57 24.46
C GLU A 564 -0.79 9.12 24.01
N LYS A 565 0.38 8.84 23.42
CA LYS A 565 0.75 7.51 22.91
C LYS A 565 1.53 6.68 23.94
N LEU A 566 1.74 7.18 25.16
CA LEU A 566 2.53 6.55 26.22
C LEU A 566 3.91 6.08 25.75
N LYS A 567 4.58 6.88 24.90
CA LYS A 567 5.93 6.61 24.42
C LYS A 567 6.95 7.36 25.28
N ILE A 568 7.29 6.80 26.43
CA ILE A 568 8.07 7.45 27.49
C ILE A 568 9.57 7.09 27.33
N PRO A 569 10.48 8.07 27.18
CA PRO A 569 11.91 7.79 27.03
C PRO A 569 12.57 7.25 28.30
N ILE A 570 13.41 6.23 28.14
CA ILE A 570 14.22 5.68 29.24
C ILE A 570 15.69 6.07 29.01
N THR A 571 16.27 6.82 29.94
CA THR A 571 17.65 7.32 29.82
C THR A 571 18.68 6.20 29.73
N LYS A 572 18.55 5.17 30.59
CA LYS A 572 19.41 3.97 30.61
C LYS A 572 18.92 2.88 29.65
N SER A 573 18.67 3.29 28.41
CA SER A 573 18.24 2.38 27.35
C SER A 573 18.69 2.81 25.96
N ARG A 574 18.68 1.86 25.03
CA ARG A 574 18.84 2.11 23.59
C ARG A 574 17.94 1.18 22.78
N LEU A 575 17.63 1.61 21.57
CA LEU A 575 17.03 0.78 20.53
C LEU A 575 18.10 0.48 19.46
N ALA A 576 18.62 -0.74 19.38
CA ALA A 576 19.75 -1.07 18.51
C ALA A 576 19.44 -2.23 17.56
N LEU A 577 20.12 -2.27 16.41
CA LEU A 577 20.08 -3.43 15.51
C LEU A 577 20.73 -4.64 16.21
N GLY A 578 20.13 -5.82 16.00
CA GLY A 578 20.75 -7.08 16.42
C GLY A 578 21.77 -7.58 15.40
N VAL A 579 22.88 -8.11 15.91
CA VAL A 579 23.90 -8.82 15.11
C VAL A 579 24.33 -10.10 15.83
N CYS A 580 24.92 -11.04 15.10
CA CYS A 580 25.47 -12.27 15.68
C CYS A 580 26.92 -12.08 16.11
N ASP A 581 27.35 -12.79 17.15
CA ASP A 581 28.74 -12.88 17.55
C ASP A 581 29.61 -13.51 16.45
N PRO A 582 30.53 -12.75 15.83
CA PRO A 582 31.36 -13.27 14.74
C PRO A 582 32.47 -14.20 15.22
N PHE A 583 32.83 -14.16 16.52
CA PHE A 583 33.95 -14.92 17.09
C PHE A 583 33.51 -16.09 17.98
N GLY A 584 32.22 -16.18 18.33
CA GLY A 584 31.69 -17.23 19.21
C GLY A 584 32.23 -17.16 20.64
N VAL A 585 32.54 -15.95 21.13
CA VAL A 585 33.06 -15.70 22.47
C VAL A 585 31.96 -15.52 23.53
N LEU A 586 30.76 -15.11 23.12
CA LEU A 586 29.60 -14.93 23.98
C LEU A 586 28.98 -16.28 24.34
N LYS A 587 28.80 -16.51 25.64
CA LYS A 587 28.12 -17.71 26.15
C LYS A 587 26.59 -17.56 26.10
N PRO A 588 25.83 -18.67 26.10
CA PRO A 588 24.38 -18.61 26.25
C PRO A 588 23.98 -17.84 27.52
N GLY A 589 23.06 -16.87 27.38
CA GLY A 589 22.64 -15.95 28.44
C GLY A 589 23.43 -14.63 28.50
N GLU A 590 24.49 -14.49 27.71
CA GLU A 590 25.30 -13.28 27.61
C GLU A 590 24.95 -12.48 26.35
N VAL A 591 25.11 -11.17 26.43
CA VAL A 591 25.08 -10.25 25.30
C VAL A 591 26.21 -9.23 25.43
N TYR A 592 26.59 -8.64 24.31
CA TYR A 592 27.49 -7.48 24.28
C TYR A 592 26.75 -6.27 23.73
N PHE A 593 26.88 -5.12 24.41
CA PHE A 593 26.31 -3.87 23.96
C PHE A 593 27.15 -2.69 24.47
N ARG A 594 27.61 -1.84 23.55
CA ARG A 594 28.36 -0.61 23.84
C ARG A 594 27.65 0.59 23.20
N PRO A 595 26.88 1.38 23.99
CA PRO A 595 26.13 2.51 23.48
C PRO A 595 26.99 3.76 23.31
N THR A 596 26.60 4.61 22.36
CA THR A 596 27.08 6.00 22.28
C THR A 596 26.16 6.93 23.07
N PHE A 597 26.75 7.78 23.91
CA PHE A 597 26.12 8.88 24.66
C PHE A 597 26.90 10.16 24.43
N ASN A 598 26.23 11.28 24.13
CA ASN A 598 26.88 12.59 23.93
C ASN A 598 28.12 12.51 23.03
N GLY A 599 28.04 11.64 22.02
CA GLY A 599 29.10 11.39 21.05
C GLY A 599 30.32 10.59 21.50
N ARG A 600 30.27 9.97 22.69
CA ARG A 600 31.31 9.06 23.18
C ARG A 600 30.70 7.68 23.41
N GLN A 601 31.49 6.65 23.18
CA GLN A 601 31.09 5.25 23.42
C GLN A 601 31.36 4.90 24.88
N PHE A 602 30.39 4.29 25.56
CA PHE A 602 30.49 3.94 26.97
C PHE A 602 30.36 2.44 27.18
N MET A 603 31.15 1.91 28.11
CA MET A 603 30.86 0.62 28.71
C MET A 603 29.74 0.80 29.73
N ILE A 604 28.78 -0.12 29.73
CA ILE A 604 27.67 -0.07 30.68
C ILE A 604 28.16 -0.62 32.02
N ASP A 605 27.95 0.16 33.10
CA ASP A 605 28.34 -0.24 34.46
C ASP A 605 27.51 -1.41 35.00
N SER A 606 26.27 -1.55 34.52
CA SER A 606 25.39 -2.67 34.89
C SER A 606 25.89 -3.99 34.26
N LYS A 607 25.84 -5.06 35.05
CA LYS A 607 26.14 -6.43 34.59
C LYS A 607 24.94 -7.12 33.91
N ILE A 608 23.75 -6.53 33.99
CA ILE A 608 22.52 -7.11 33.48
C ILE A 608 21.67 -6.05 32.77
N CYS A 609 20.93 -6.49 31.76
CA CYS A 609 19.91 -5.71 31.09
C CYS A 609 18.71 -6.58 30.78
N PHE A 610 17.53 -5.99 30.60
CA PHE A 610 16.49 -6.66 29.85
C PHE A 610 16.56 -6.27 28.36
N VAL A 611 16.21 -7.22 27.51
CA VAL A 611 16.11 -7.05 26.07
C VAL A 611 14.70 -7.43 25.62
N ALA A 612 14.11 -6.59 24.77
CA ALA A 612 12.75 -6.78 24.26
C ALA A 612 12.63 -6.28 22.81
N LYS A 613 11.60 -6.73 22.09
CA LYS A 613 11.27 -6.23 20.75
C LYS A 613 9.84 -5.74 20.70
N SER A 614 9.60 -4.60 20.05
CA SER A 614 8.24 -4.14 19.81
C SER A 614 7.69 -4.71 18.50
N PRO A 615 6.47 -5.28 18.49
CA PRO A 615 5.62 -5.57 19.64
C PRO A 615 5.98 -6.92 20.32
N SER A 616 5.72 -7.03 21.62
CA SER A 616 5.84 -8.28 22.42
C SER A 616 4.53 -8.52 23.17
N TYR A 617 4.06 -9.76 23.29
CA TYR A 617 2.79 -10.07 23.96
C TYR A 617 2.90 -11.17 25.00
N HIS A 618 4.01 -11.91 25.03
CA HIS A 618 4.26 -12.93 26.02
C HIS A 618 5.21 -12.40 27.10
N LEU A 619 4.95 -12.71 28.38
CA LEU A 619 5.83 -12.31 29.49
C LEU A 619 7.27 -12.80 29.32
N GLY A 620 7.44 -13.94 28.64
CA GLY A 620 8.75 -14.50 28.30
C GLY A 620 9.50 -13.76 27.18
N ASP A 621 8.89 -12.80 26.49
CA ASP A 621 9.54 -12.01 25.44
C ASP A 621 10.49 -10.95 26.03
N ILE A 622 10.31 -10.58 27.30
CA ILE A 622 11.27 -9.77 28.05
C ILE A 622 12.36 -10.69 28.57
N ARG A 623 13.56 -10.60 27.98
CA ARG A 623 14.69 -11.46 28.35
C ARG A 623 15.67 -10.68 29.20
N VAL A 624 15.91 -11.13 30.43
CA VAL A 624 16.99 -10.60 31.28
C VAL A 624 18.28 -11.34 30.93
N LEU A 625 19.26 -10.60 30.42
CA LEU A 625 20.52 -11.13 29.89
C LEU A 625 21.71 -10.44 30.57
N LYS A 626 22.84 -11.14 30.60
CA LYS A 626 24.07 -10.64 31.19
C LYS A 626 24.82 -9.78 30.18
N LEU A 627 25.08 -8.52 30.54
CA LEU A 627 25.98 -7.65 29.79
C LEU A 627 27.42 -8.07 30.06
N THR A 628 28.16 -8.32 28.98
CA THR A 628 29.56 -8.73 29.04
C THR A 628 30.40 -7.89 28.11
N SER A 629 31.71 -7.89 28.36
CA SER A 629 32.70 -7.16 27.58
C SER A 629 33.81 -8.11 27.18
N TYR A 630 33.96 -8.32 25.87
CA TYR A 630 35.04 -9.10 25.29
C TYR A 630 35.87 -8.17 24.41
N LYS A 631 37.20 -8.27 24.49
CA LYS A 631 38.14 -7.41 23.73
C LYS A 631 37.88 -7.50 22.22
N GLN A 632 37.58 -8.71 21.75
CA GLN A 632 37.26 -9.02 20.36
C GLN A 632 36.02 -8.27 19.84
N LEU A 633 35.10 -7.87 20.72
CA LEU A 633 33.85 -7.19 20.32
C LEU A 633 33.91 -5.67 20.52
N GLN A 634 35.02 -5.11 21.04
CA GLN A 634 35.09 -3.69 21.43
C GLN A 634 34.86 -2.70 20.30
N TYR A 635 35.14 -3.11 19.05
CA TYR A 635 34.92 -2.29 17.87
C TYR A 635 33.44 -2.16 17.46
N LEU A 636 32.56 -2.99 18.02
CA LEU A 636 31.12 -2.94 17.77
C LEU A 636 30.48 -1.98 18.77
N TYR A 637 29.74 -1.00 18.26
CA TYR A 637 28.98 -0.05 19.07
C TYR A 637 27.64 0.26 18.42
N ASP A 638 26.67 0.69 19.24
CA ASP A 638 25.28 0.95 18.84
C ASP A 638 24.60 -0.23 18.09
N VAL A 639 25.08 -1.45 18.35
CA VAL A 639 24.51 -2.74 17.94
C VAL A 639 24.51 -3.68 19.14
N ILE A 640 23.46 -4.50 19.31
CA ILE A 640 23.46 -5.57 20.31
C ILE A 640 23.96 -6.86 19.66
N VAL A 641 24.99 -7.46 20.25
CA VAL A 641 25.60 -8.70 19.77
C VAL A 641 25.04 -9.87 20.57
N PHE A 642 24.48 -10.84 19.86
CA PHE A 642 23.91 -12.06 20.42
C PHE A 642 24.85 -13.25 20.26
N PRO A 643 24.87 -14.19 21.22
CA PRO A 643 25.69 -15.38 21.14
C PRO A 643 25.24 -16.25 19.98
N THR A 644 26.20 -16.86 19.31
CA THR A 644 25.93 -17.85 18.27
C THR A 644 25.80 -19.27 18.84
N GLU A 645 26.02 -19.45 20.14
CA GLU A 645 25.91 -20.72 20.87
C GLU A 645 24.66 -20.84 21.73
N GLY A 646 24.26 -22.08 22.04
CA GLY A 646 23.17 -22.39 22.96
C GLY A 646 22.15 -23.36 22.39
N ARG A 647 21.04 -23.53 23.14
CA ARG A 647 19.91 -24.39 22.71
C ARG A 647 18.99 -23.69 21.73
N ARG A 648 18.81 -22.37 21.89
CA ARG A 648 17.91 -21.51 21.13
C ARG A 648 18.53 -20.11 21.03
N PRO A 649 18.50 -19.43 19.87
CA PRO A 649 19.02 -18.07 19.75
C PRO A 649 18.20 -17.08 20.56
N HIS A 650 18.84 -16.17 21.30
CA HIS A 650 18.12 -15.11 22.04
C HIS A 650 17.22 -14.23 21.17
N PRO A 651 17.57 -13.85 19.91
CA PRO A 651 16.64 -13.23 18.98
C PRO A 651 15.29 -13.95 18.89
N ASN A 652 15.33 -15.27 18.71
CA ASN A 652 14.13 -16.09 18.59
C ASN A 652 13.36 -16.21 19.92
N GLU A 653 14.06 -16.16 21.07
CA GLU A 653 13.41 -16.08 22.39
C GLU A 653 12.66 -14.76 22.61
N ILE A 654 13.05 -13.69 21.91
CA ILE A 654 12.49 -12.34 22.02
C ILE A 654 11.47 -12.15 20.89
N ALA A 655 10.21 -12.49 21.12
CA ALA A 655 9.13 -12.27 20.15
C ALA A 655 9.36 -12.92 18.77
N GLY A 656 10.06 -14.06 18.71
CA GLY A 656 10.32 -14.80 17.46
C GLY A 656 11.19 -14.03 16.47
N SER A 657 12.04 -13.12 16.96
CA SER A 657 12.84 -12.21 16.15
C SER A 657 14.00 -12.91 15.42
N ASP A 658 14.49 -12.25 14.37
CA ASP A 658 15.70 -12.63 13.63
C ASP A 658 16.74 -11.49 13.64
N LEU A 659 17.78 -11.58 12.80
CA LEU A 659 18.83 -10.58 12.66
C LEU A 659 18.78 -9.92 11.27
N ASP A 660 17.63 -9.90 10.59
CA ASP A 660 17.47 -9.36 9.23
C ASP A 660 17.17 -7.84 9.16
N GLY A 661 17.27 -7.20 10.33
CA GLY A 661 17.09 -5.76 10.58
C GLY A 661 16.18 -5.44 11.77
N ASP A 662 15.85 -6.42 12.59
CA ASP A 662 15.10 -6.21 13.82
C ASP A 662 15.90 -5.35 14.82
N LYS A 663 15.16 -4.49 15.52
CA LYS A 663 15.70 -3.57 16.54
C LYS A 663 15.20 -3.99 17.91
N TYR A 664 16.12 -4.01 18.86
CA TYR A 664 15.89 -4.48 20.22
C TYR A 664 16.01 -3.32 21.20
N LEU A 665 15.04 -3.19 22.09
CA LEU A 665 15.15 -2.34 23.28
C LEU A 665 16.10 -3.02 24.26
N ILE A 666 17.26 -2.42 24.49
CA ILE A 666 18.20 -2.80 25.54
C ILE A 666 18.02 -1.80 26.69
N CYS A 667 17.63 -2.27 27.87
CA CYS A 667 17.46 -1.41 29.05
C CYS A 667 18.23 -1.98 30.23
N TRP A 668 19.12 -1.16 30.79
CA TRP A 668 19.97 -1.50 31.92
C TRP A 668 19.67 -0.63 33.14
N ASP A 669 18.45 -0.08 33.20
CA ASP A 669 17.95 0.57 34.41
C ASP A 669 17.55 -0.48 35.45
N ASN A 670 18.24 -0.48 36.60
CA ASN A 670 18.02 -1.46 37.67
C ASN A 670 16.58 -1.45 38.19
N ASP A 671 15.91 -0.29 38.16
CA ASP A 671 14.52 -0.15 38.60
C ASP A 671 13.54 -0.85 37.65
N LEU A 672 13.93 -1.09 36.39
CA LEU A 672 13.11 -1.71 35.36
C LEU A 672 13.53 -3.15 35.03
N ILE A 673 14.54 -3.71 35.69
CA ILE A 673 14.98 -5.09 35.44
C ILE A 673 14.14 -6.07 36.27
N PRO A 674 13.36 -6.96 35.62
CA PRO A 674 12.58 -7.95 36.34
C PRO A 674 13.45 -8.91 37.14
N LYS A 675 13.03 -9.21 38.38
CA LYS A 675 13.69 -10.21 39.23
C LYS A 675 13.28 -11.65 38.87
N GLN A 676 12.13 -11.79 38.21
CA GLN A 676 11.59 -13.07 37.74
C GLN A 676 11.43 -13.00 36.22
N THR A 677 11.62 -14.13 35.56
CA THR A 677 11.45 -14.25 34.11
C THR A 677 10.57 -15.45 33.79
N ASN A 678 9.87 -15.37 32.66
CA ASN A 678 9.09 -16.47 32.13
C ASN A 678 9.86 -17.16 31.00
N GLN A 679 9.50 -18.42 30.73
CA GLN A 679 10.02 -19.11 29.55
C GLN A 679 9.51 -18.41 28.28
N PRO A 680 10.36 -18.25 27.26
CA PRO A 680 9.96 -17.67 25.98
C PRO A 680 8.91 -18.56 25.31
N MET A 681 7.97 -17.93 24.59
CA MET A 681 6.96 -18.66 23.82
C MET A 681 7.63 -19.48 22.70
N ASP A 682 7.00 -20.57 22.27
CA ASP A 682 7.43 -21.24 21.05
C ASP A 682 6.90 -20.46 19.84
N TYR A 683 7.80 -20.05 18.96
CA TYR A 683 7.53 -19.26 17.76
C TYR A 683 7.54 -20.11 16.48
N ASN A 684 7.62 -21.44 16.60
CA ASN A 684 7.60 -22.34 15.46
C ASN A 684 6.28 -22.24 14.68
N SER A 685 6.35 -21.81 13.42
CA SER A 685 5.20 -21.75 12.53
C SER A 685 4.70 -23.15 12.21
N THR A 686 3.49 -23.49 12.66
CA THR A 686 2.83 -24.78 12.40
C THR A 686 2.04 -24.81 11.08
N ALA A 687 1.87 -23.66 10.43
CA ALA A 687 1.00 -23.54 9.25
C ALA A 687 1.69 -23.97 7.95
N LYS A 688 1.12 -24.97 7.27
CA LYS A 688 1.49 -25.32 5.88
C LYS A 688 0.93 -24.26 4.94
N ALA A 689 1.83 -23.62 4.20
CA ALA A 689 1.45 -22.61 3.22
C ALA A 689 0.73 -23.28 2.03
N GLN A 690 -0.39 -22.73 1.59
CA GLN A 690 -1.09 -23.25 0.41
C GLN A 690 -0.25 -22.95 -0.85
N GLU A 691 0.12 -23.97 -1.60
CA GLU A 691 0.86 -23.83 -2.84
C GLU A 691 -0.11 -23.77 -4.03
N SER A 692 0.31 -23.05 -5.08
CA SER A 692 -0.42 -22.93 -6.34
C SER A 692 0.57 -23.05 -7.49
N GLU A 693 0.22 -23.82 -8.52
CA GLU A 693 1.14 -24.09 -9.64
C GLU A 693 1.43 -22.82 -10.45
N ILE A 694 0.42 -21.97 -10.61
CA ILE A 694 0.45 -20.70 -11.36
C ILE A 694 -0.05 -19.60 -10.43
N ILE A 695 0.75 -18.53 -10.27
CA ILE A 695 0.33 -17.32 -9.55
C ILE A 695 0.22 -16.18 -10.57
N THR A 696 -1.00 -15.68 -10.76
CA THR A 696 -1.30 -14.64 -11.76
C THR A 696 -1.29 -13.23 -11.15
N ARG A 697 -1.20 -12.21 -12.00
CA ARG A 697 -1.40 -10.80 -11.61
C ARG A 697 -2.71 -10.58 -10.84
N LYS A 698 -3.80 -11.22 -11.29
CA LYS A 698 -5.11 -11.15 -10.63
C LYS A 698 -5.02 -11.64 -9.19
N GLU A 699 -4.34 -12.75 -8.96
CA GLU A 699 -4.16 -13.30 -7.62
C GLU A 699 -3.33 -12.39 -6.71
N MET A 700 -2.32 -11.70 -7.25
CA MET A 700 -1.52 -10.72 -6.51
C MET A 700 -2.35 -9.50 -6.09
N ILE A 701 -3.23 -9.02 -6.97
CA ILE A 701 -4.20 -7.96 -6.68
C ILE A 701 -5.22 -8.41 -5.63
N SER A 702 -5.78 -9.61 -5.78
CA SER A 702 -6.70 -10.16 -4.78
C SER A 702 -6.00 -10.39 -3.42
N HIS A 703 -4.72 -10.75 -3.40
CA HIS A 703 -3.95 -10.82 -2.15
C HIS A 703 -3.86 -9.43 -1.51
N PHE A 704 -3.51 -8.39 -2.26
CA PHE A 704 -3.45 -7.01 -1.77
C PHE A 704 -4.78 -6.54 -1.19
N ALA A 705 -5.85 -6.62 -1.99
CA ALA A 705 -7.16 -6.13 -1.61
C ALA A 705 -7.71 -6.85 -0.37
N ASN A 706 -7.41 -8.13 -0.19
CA ASN A 706 -7.87 -8.92 0.95
C ASN A 706 -6.93 -8.93 2.16
N ALA A 707 -5.75 -8.33 2.07
CA ALA A 707 -4.75 -8.37 3.14
C ALA A 707 -5.29 -7.88 4.49
N GLN A 708 -6.13 -6.83 4.49
CA GLN A 708 -6.71 -6.28 5.72
C GLN A 708 -7.79 -7.16 6.35
N LYS A 709 -8.64 -7.82 5.55
CA LYS A 709 -9.61 -8.80 6.09
C LYS A 709 -8.89 -9.95 6.82
N ASN A 710 -7.67 -10.27 6.38
CA ASN A 710 -6.85 -11.30 6.99
C ASN A 710 -5.96 -10.75 8.12
N ASN A 711 -5.78 -9.43 8.24
CA ASN A 711 -4.95 -8.81 9.26
C ASN A 711 -5.74 -8.64 10.57
N GLN A 712 -5.69 -9.66 11.43
CA GLN A 712 -6.37 -9.65 12.72
C GLN A 712 -5.54 -9.05 13.86
N SER A 713 -4.29 -8.65 13.61
CA SER A 713 -3.37 -8.16 14.66
C SER A 713 -3.97 -7.04 15.51
N GLY A 714 -4.62 -6.04 14.90
CA GLY A 714 -5.27 -4.94 15.64
C GLY A 714 -6.49 -5.37 16.45
N ILE A 715 -7.25 -6.38 15.99
CA ILE A 715 -8.38 -6.92 16.77
C ILE A 715 -7.85 -7.73 17.95
N ILE A 716 -6.83 -8.56 17.71
CA ILE A 716 -6.16 -9.35 18.74
C ILE A 716 -5.54 -8.44 19.80
N ASP A 717 -4.89 -7.35 19.40
CA ASP A 717 -4.34 -6.34 20.32
C ASP A 717 -5.43 -5.74 21.22
N ASN A 718 -6.57 -5.35 20.64
CA ASN A 718 -7.70 -4.83 21.42
C ASN A 718 -8.25 -5.85 22.43
N TYR A 719 -8.39 -7.11 22.02
CA TYR A 719 -8.87 -8.17 22.91
C TYR A 719 -7.84 -8.50 23.99
N TYR A 720 -6.56 -8.51 23.63
CA TYR A 720 -5.47 -8.72 24.58
C TYR A 720 -5.50 -7.64 25.66
N ASN A 721 -5.63 -6.37 25.25
CA ASN A 721 -5.73 -5.24 26.16
C ASN A 721 -6.95 -5.36 27.09
N TYR A 722 -8.11 -5.78 26.57
CA TYR A 722 -9.30 -6.02 27.39
C TYR A 722 -9.05 -7.08 28.48
N TRP A 723 -8.53 -8.25 28.09
CA TRP A 723 -8.31 -9.34 29.03
C TRP A 723 -7.17 -9.06 30.00
N ALA A 724 -6.13 -8.37 29.56
CA ALA A 724 -5.02 -7.96 30.42
C ALA A 724 -5.51 -6.99 31.51
N ASN A 725 -6.41 -6.06 31.16
CA ASN A 725 -7.00 -5.14 32.13
C ASN A 725 -7.97 -5.85 33.10
N LEU A 726 -8.74 -6.83 32.62
CA LEU A 726 -9.77 -7.50 33.43
C LEU A 726 -9.22 -8.62 34.33
N LEU A 727 -8.32 -9.45 33.79
CA LEU A 727 -7.84 -10.68 34.43
C LEU A 727 -6.32 -10.69 34.69
N GLY A 728 -5.62 -9.64 34.26
CA GLY A 728 -4.17 -9.59 34.29
C GLY A 728 -3.52 -10.22 33.06
N ILE A 729 -2.32 -9.74 32.74
CA ILE A 729 -1.55 -10.16 31.56
C ILE A 729 -1.06 -11.62 31.62
N ALA A 730 -0.98 -12.21 32.81
CA ALA A 730 -0.62 -13.62 33.01
C ALA A 730 -1.79 -14.59 32.72
N SER A 731 -2.99 -14.07 32.42
CA SER A 731 -4.18 -14.87 32.15
C SER A 731 -4.01 -15.80 30.94
N ILE A 732 -4.77 -16.90 30.94
CA ILE A 732 -4.78 -17.85 29.82
C ILE A 732 -5.28 -17.20 28.52
N GLN A 733 -6.19 -16.23 28.63
CA GLN A 733 -6.71 -15.47 27.50
C GLN A 733 -5.60 -14.64 26.85
N CYS A 734 -4.83 -13.89 27.64
CA CYS A 734 -3.68 -13.12 27.14
C CYS A 734 -2.63 -14.01 26.50
N ARG A 735 -2.32 -15.17 27.11
CA ARG A 735 -1.37 -16.14 26.52
C ARG A 735 -1.82 -16.66 25.16
N ARG A 736 -3.06 -17.12 25.05
CA ARG A 736 -3.61 -17.60 23.76
C ARG A 736 -3.73 -16.49 22.72
N LEU A 737 -3.99 -15.25 23.14
CA LEU A 737 -4.00 -14.09 22.25
C LEU A 737 -2.58 -13.71 21.80
N ALA A 738 -1.56 -13.89 22.63
CA ALA A 738 -0.15 -13.70 22.23
C ALA A 738 0.27 -14.70 21.14
N GLU A 739 -0.11 -15.97 21.29
CA GLU A 739 0.11 -17.02 20.28
C GLU A 739 -0.57 -16.64 18.94
N LEU A 740 -1.85 -16.26 18.99
CA LEU A 740 -2.59 -15.79 17.82
C LEU A 740 -2.00 -14.51 17.21
N PHE A 741 -1.45 -13.61 18.02
CA PHE A 741 -0.79 -12.40 17.53
C PHE A 741 0.45 -12.76 16.71
N SER A 742 1.26 -13.70 17.19
CA SER A 742 2.43 -14.20 16.46
C SER A 742 2.03 -14.77 15.10
N GLU A 743 1.00 -15.62 15.06
CA GLU A 743 0.49 -16.16 13.79
C GLU A 743 -0.04 -15.05 12.86
N ALA A 744 -0.70 -14.02 13.42
CA ALA A 744 -1.24 -12.90 12.65
C ALA A 744 -0.15 -12.01 12.03
N VAL A 745 1.03 -11.89 12.65
CA VAL A 745 2.17 -11.14 12.08
C VAL A 745 2.75 -11.83 10.85
N ASP A 746 2.74 -13.17 10.83
CA ASP A 746 3.25 -13.95 9.69
C ASP A 746 2.18 -14.33 8.65
N ALA A 747 0.90 -14.22 8.99
CA ALA A 747 -0.23 -14.44 8.08
C ALA A 747 -0.09 -13.75 6.71
N PRO A 748 0.39 -12.49 6.59
CA PRO A 748 0.62 -11.86 5.28
C PRO A 748 1.66 -12.58 4.42
N LYS A 749 2.64 -13.26 5.02
CA LYS A 749 3.69 -14.01 4.31
C LYS A 749 3.28 -15.45 4.01
N THR A 750 2.49 -16.08 4.89
CA THR A 750 2.07 -17.48 4.78
C THR A 750 0.76 -17.65 4.02
N GLY A 751 -0.10 -16.62 4.03
CA GLY A 751 -1.48 -16.68 3.54
C GLY A 751 -2.46 -17.34 4.51
N GLN A 752 -2.03 -17.62 5.74
CA GLN A 752 -2.89 -18.21 6.77
C GLN A 752 -4.05 -17.28 7.12
N LYS A 753 -5.25 -17.84 7.27
CA LYS A 753 -6.40 -17.11 7.80
C LYS A 753 -6.47 -17.34 9.30
N ILE A 754 -6.22 -16.30 10.08
CA ILE A 754 -6.38 -16.36 11.53
C ILE A 754 -7.86 -16.36 11.87
N ARG A 755 -8.27 -17.15 12.86
CA ARG A 755 -9.64 -17.17 13.39
C ARG A 755 -9.54 -17.04 14.91
N ILE A 756 -10.00 -15.92 15.44
CA ILE A 756 -10.07 -15.72 16.89
C ILE A 756 -11.20 -16.59 17.47
N PRO A 757 -10.89 -17.55 18.37
CA PRO A 757 -11.88 -18.36 19.08
C PRO A 757 -12.92 -17.50 19.81
N VAL A 758 -14.15 -18.00 19.94
CA VAL A 758 -15.27 -17.24 20.52
C VAL A 758 -14.99 -16.89 21.98
N GLU A 759 -14.38 -17.80 22.73
CA GLU A 759 -14.04 -17.63 24.14
C GLU A 759 -12.96 -16.56 24.40
N LEU A 760 -12.21 -16.14 23.38
CA LEU A 760 -11.24 -15.05 23.49
C LEU A 760 -11.83 -13.69 23.11
N LYS A 761 -13.07 -13.64 22.60
CA LYS A 761 -13.75 -12.40 22.26
C LYS A 761 -14.36 -11.78 23.52
N PRO A 762 -14.05 -10.50 23.84
CA PRO A 762 -14.73 -9.78 24.89
C PRO A 762 -16.26 -9.74 24.67
N PRO A 763 -17.06 -9.68 25.76
CA PRO A 763 -18.52 -9.46 25.66
C PRO A 763 -18.84 -8.16 24.92
N ARG A 764 -20.06 -8.03 24.36
CA ARG A 764 -20.42 -6.82 23.58
C ARG A 764 -20.47 -5.60 24.50
N LYS A 765 -20.15 -4.40 23.99
CA LYS A 765 -20.14 -3.15 24.78
C LYS A 765 -21.43 -2.88 25.59
N GLU A 766 -22.57 -3.36 25.12
CA GLU A 766 -23.88 -3.26 25.82
C GLU A 766 -23.96 -4.13 27.09
N GLU A 767 -23.12 -5.17 27.18
CA GLU A 767 -23.00 -6.10 28.32
C GLU A 767 -21.79 -5.75 29.22
N GLN A 768 -20.95 -4.81 28.78
CA GLN A 768 -19.78 -4.31 29.53
C GLN A 768 -20.21 -3.23 30.53
N GLN A 769 -21.17 -3.54 31.41
CA GLN A 769 -21.30 -2.78 32.66
C GLN A 769 -20.16 -3.25 33.57
N LEU A 770 -19.12 -2.42 33.72
CA LEU A 770 -18.21 -2.56 34.85
C LEU A 770 -19.04 -2.55 36.15
N PRO A 771 -18.74 -3.39 37.15
CA PRO A 771 -19.30 -3.21 38.48
C PRO A 771 -18.99 -1.78 38.95
N ASN A 772 -20.05 -1.00 39.19
CA ASN A 772 -19.97 0.37 39.70
C ASN A 772 -19.51 0.35 41.18
N GLU A 773 -18.24 0.03 41.45
CA GLU A 773 -17.67 0.15 42.81
C GLU A 773 -16.35 0.94 42.89
N ILE A 774 -15.95 1.68 41.84
CA ILE A 774 -14.74 2.55 41.91
C ILE A 774 -15.05 4.02 41.56
N SER A 775 -16.32 4.44 41.59
CA SER A 775 -16.69 5.85 41.42
C SER A 775 -16.90 6.62 42.74
N SER A 776 -16.67 6.01 43.91
CA SER A 776 -16.93 6.63 45.22
C SER A 776 -15.69 7.11 46.00
N ILE A 777 -14.47 7.03 45.46
CA ILE A 777 -13.25 7.47 46.22
C ILE A 777 -12.65 8.80 45.73
N GLN A 778 -13.10 9.37 44.61
CA GLN A 778 -12.55 10.66 44.11
C GLN A 778 -13.29 11.92 44.59
N SER A 779 -13.98 11.88 45.75
CA SER A 779 -14.57 13.10 46.35
C SER A 779 -14.29 13.28 47.85
N SER A 780 -13.18 12.72 48.34
CA SER A 780 -12.63 13.09 49.64
C SER A 780 -11.16 12.69 49.77
N GLN A 781 -10.25 13.54 49.26
CA GLN A 781 -8.95 13.88 49.86
C GLN A 781 -8.27 15.00 49.08
#